data_AF-A0A6P7ZZX9-F1
#
_entry.id   AF-A0A6P7ZZX9-F1
#
_cell.length_a   1.000
_cell.length_b   1.000
_cell.length_c   1.000
_cell.angle_alpha   90.00
_cell.angle_beta   90.00
_cell.angle_gamma   90.00
#
_symmetry.space_group_name_H-M   'P 1'
#
loop_
_entity.id
_entity.type
_entity.pdbx_description
1 polymer ?
#
loop_
_entity_poly.entity_id
_entity_poly.type
_entity_poly.pdbx_seq_one_letter_code
_entity_poly.pdbx_strand_id
1 'polypeptide(L)'
;MQILLPVVGDSYLALTTHISTCVEEQLYRFVAREMQDDHLPKNRSELVMSNVRTGMMSLLEKRPDMKGKLHVLFNQCLPAPLRKLTWRLHLSNTKARMEYLSHVSMNKATSVLDRDISLQCLSVLSSERTFQHLKDNKLAFRAMRNVLSYYHKHRSLPAGLCRTDYFLLVPLLQAVIDTSTPSTSVDSVSTLLVEEYITFMELRPSYMRLASTEDSTGRNMYEEVASLLHQINRDLANTIQGIYTQQANKAPDSVPTGVQCMMQPVVQALFAGFLSMSTLLYVWDQYIIGLDQPAYNCLPAISAAFILLLQDHLVACQTTEDVEEVIRTQGLTLSIQQFQNVISRHFFTKFYSILCKDEHEPHPIHDPSQAIPPWSHLSRAPLLPRTRPQDRRQAREEREMLQRQRIEKQKQEQSVRRHLEEEQRRQEESRLQRLLEETKRTFTAQRDQLLEQLSWEQQFHYETQKAADEQIKGLQAEIGRLLEQRRLSMDTNSAGSLVVPPPSLHSQTPPQTGKPSPSSPVPVVLGGTLRTREVSGKTAESVTLDLLREIMQSADSMVNGKSDAERDSLNTMTRDHLHTYRRDVRNAEIETFGHEITSREIQNIPEPTKTELNKRLSVAIRRGTEARYKAQFTSGRLLEVVTYAGTP
;
A
#
# COMPACT_ATOMS: atom_id res chain seq x y z
N MET A 1 -21.31 40.24 -8.12
CA MET A 1 -21.46 39.82 -9.52
C MET A 1 -20.08 39.51 -10.08
N GLN A 2 -19.86 38.31 -10.62
CA GLN A 2 -18.65 37.95 -11.36
C GLN A 2 -19.10 37.16 -12.58
N ILE A 3 -18.85 37.68 -13.78
CA ILE A 3 -19.02 36.97 -15.05
C ILE A 3 -17.63 36.91 -15.69
N LEU A 4 -16.89 35.86 -15.36
CA LEU A 4 -15.59 35.49 -15.95
C LEU A 4 -15.54 33.98 -16.25
N LEU A 5 -16.72 33.35 -16.33
CA LEU A 5 -16.91 31.90 -16.37
C LEU A 5 -17.16 31.25 -17.75
N PRO A 6 -17.50 31.94 -18.86
CA PRO A 6 -17.59 31.26 -20.17
C PRO A 6 -16.22 30.80 -20.68
N VAL A 7 -15.24 31.72 -20.68
CA VAL A 7 -13.96 31.60 -21.39
C VAL A 7 -13.12 30.40 -20.94
N VAL A 8 -13.14 30.07 -19.65
CA VAL A 8 -12.28 29.00 -19.11
C VAL A 8 -12.86 27.60 -19.40
N GLY A 9 -14.18 27.49 -19.57
CA GLY A 9 -14.81 26.26 -20.03
C GLY A 9 -14.49 25.97 -21.49
N ASP A 10 -14.61 26.98 -22.37
CA ASP A 10 -14.27 26.86 -23.79
C ASP A 10 -12.76 26.60 -23.98
N SER A 11 -11.92 27.21 -23.14
CA SER A 11 -10.46 27.00 -23.16
C SER A 11 -10.08 25.57 -22.69
N TYR A 12 -10.77 25.03 -21.69
CA TYR A 12 -10.59 23.63 -21.28
C TYR A 12 -11.09 22.64 -22.34
N LEU A 13 -12.23 22.93 -22.98
CA LEU A 13 -12.76 22.11 -24.07
C LEU A 13 -11.81 22.14 -25.27
N ALA A 14 -11.33 23.32 -25.68
CA ALA A 14 -10.36 23.47 -26.75
C ALA A 14 -9.03 22.76 -26.44
N LEU A 15 -8.52 22.87 -25.21
CA LEU A 15 -7.30 22.17 -24.78
C LEU A 15 -7.50 20.65 -24.76
N THR A 16 -8.61 20.14 -24.21
CA THR A 16 -8.88 18.70 -24.18
C THR A 16 -9.12 18.14 -25.57
N THR A 17 -9.87 18.83 -26.44
CA THR A 17 -10.02 18.47 -27.85
C THR A 17 -8.66 18.47 -28.56
N HIS A 18 -7.83 19.50 -28.40
CA HIS A 18 -6.50 19.57 -29.02
C HIS A 18 -5.57 18.45 -28.54
N ILE A 19 -5.57 18.13 -27.23
CA ILE A 19 -4.83 16.99 -26.68
C ILE A 19 -5.37 15.67 -27.26
N SER A 20 -6.68 15.47 -27.32
CA SER A 20 -7.29 14.26 -27.91
C SER A 20 -6.92 14.10 -29.38
N THR A 21 -7.08 15.14 -30.21
CA THR A 21 -6.68 15.12 -31.62
C THR A 21 -5.19 14.85 -31.78
N CYS A 22 -4.32 15.47 -30.98
CA CYS A 22 -2.88 15.23 -31.02
C CYS A 22 -2.53 13.79 -30.63
N VAL A 23 -3.15 13.24 -29.58
CA VAL A 23 -2.95 11.84 -29.16
C VAL A 23 -3.44 10.87 -30.24
N GLU A 24 -4.61 11.11 -30.84
CA GLU A 24 -5.14 10.29 -31.94
C GLU A 24 -4.24 10.35 -33.18
N GLU A 25 -3.79 11.55 -33.60
CA GLU A 25 -2.86 11.72 -34.71
C GLU A 25 -1.55 10.98 -34.47
N GLN A 26 -0.94 11.11 -33.28
CA GLN A 26 0.32 10.43 -32.98
C GLN A 26 0.11 8.91 -32.92
N LEU A 27 -0.96 8.44 -32.29
CA LEU A 27 -1.33 7.02 -32.25
C LEU A 27 -1.48 6.44 -33.66
N TYR A 28 -2.22 7.12 -34.55
CA TYR A 28 -2.34 6.68 -35.94
C TYR A 28 -1.04 6.80 -36.74
N ARG A 29 -0.17 7.78 -36.47
CA ARG A 29 1.18 7.86 -37.06
C ARG A 29 2.07 6.69 -36.62
N PHE A 30 2.03 6.30 -35.35
CA PHE A 30 2.77 5.12 -34.85
C PHE A 30 2.23 3.84 -35.47
N VAL A 31 0.91 3.63 -35.47
CA VAL A 31 0.29 2.46 -36.10
C VAL A 31 0.58 2.40 -37.60
N ALA A 32 0.57 3.53 -38.32
CA ALA A 32 0.92 3.57 -39.74
C ALA A 32 2.39 3.18 -40.01
N ARG A 33 3.32 3.47 -39.10
CA ARG A 33 4.71 3.01 -39.17
C ARG A 33 4.82 1.52 -38.86
N GLU A 34 4.18 1.03 -37.80
CA GLU A 34 4.18 -0.41 -37.47
C GLU A 34 3.47 -1.29 -38.52
N MET A 35 2.59 -0.71 -39.34
CA MET A 35 1.99 -1.36 -40.52
C MET A 35 2.90 -1.36 -41.76
N GLN A 36 3.99 -0.59 -41.76
CA GLN A 36 5.01 -0.60 -42.82
C GLN A 36 6.15 -1.62 -42.53
N ASP A 37 6.23 -2.14 -41.30
CA ASP A 37 7.15 -3.24 -40.96
C ASP A 37 6.57 -4.59 -41.44
N ASP A 38 7.10 -5.10 -42.55
CA ASP A 38 6.64 -6.26 -43.36
C ASP A 38 6.50 -7.63 -42.65
N HIS A 39 6.66 -7.70 -41.33
CA HIS A 39 6.85 -8.98 -40.62
C HIS A 39 5.58 -9.69 -40.15
N LEU A 40 4.38 -9.09 -40.24
CA LEU A 40 3.09 -9.80 -40.13
C LEU A 40 1.93 -8.90 -40.59
N PRO A 41 0.88 -9.42 -41.25
CA PRO A 41 -0.35 -8.69 -41.52
C PRO A 41 -1.13 -8.47 -40.22
N LYS A 42 -0.80 -7.41 -39.49
CA LYS A 42 -1.47 -7.01 -38.24
C LYS A 42 -2.70 -6.16 -38.56
N ASN A 43 -3.82 -6.44 -37.91
CA ASN A 43 -5.02 -5.63 -38.07
C ASN A 43 -4.80 -4.23 -37.47
N ARG A 44 -5.18 -3.18 -38.20
CA ARG A 44 -5.04 -1.78 -37.75
C ARG A 44 -5.73 -1.54 -36.40
N SER A 45 -6.88 -2.16 -36.15
CA SER A 45 -7.58 -2.04 -34.87
C SER A 45 -6.85 -2.72 -33.71
N GLU A 46 -6.22 -3.88 -33.96
CA GLU A 46 -5.41 -4.59 -32.95
C GLU A 46 -4.16 -3.82 -32.59
N LEU A 47 -3.49 -3.20 -33.58
CA LEU A 47 -2.35 -2.31 -33.37
C LEU A 47 -2.73 -1.06 -32.55
N VAL A 48 -3.85 -0.41 -32.87
CA VAL A 48 -4.42 0.70 -32.07
C VAL A 48 -4.66 0.24 -30.63
N MET A 49 -5.40 -0.86 -30.42
CA MET A 49 -5.71 -1.38 -29.09
C MET A 49 -4.46 -1.84 -28.33
N SER A 50 -3.43 -2.32 -29.02
CA SER A 50 -2.16 -2.70 -28.39
C SER A 50 -1.39 -1.47 -27.90
N ASN A 51 -1.27 -0.43 -28.74
CA ASN A 51 -0.60 0.82 -28.37
C ASN A 51 -1.36 1.56 -27.25
N VAL A 52 -2.70 1.60 -27.29
CA VAL A 52 -3.53 2.15 -26.19
C VAL A 52 -3.30 1.39 -24.89
N ARG A 53 -3.28 0.04 -24.93
CA ARG A 53 -2.98 -0.80 -23.77
C ARG A 53 -1.60 -0.49 -23.20
N THR A 54 -0.57 -0.44 -24.04
CA THR A 54 0.81 -0.14 -23.62
C THR A 54 0.93 1.28 -23.03
N GLY A 55 0.27 2.26 -23.62
CA GLY A 55 0.22 3.64 -23.10
C GLY A 55 -0.46 3.73 -21.74
N MET A 56 -1.63 3.11 -21.58
CA MET A 56 -2.36 3.02 -20.31
C MET A 56 -1.54 2.32 -19.23
N MET A 57 -0.89 1.21 -19.58
CA MET A 57 0.02 0.48 -18.69
C MET A 57 1.17 1.39 -18.24
N SER A 58 1.89 2.02 -19.18
CA SER A 58 3.02 2.91 -18.86
C SER A 58 2.60 4.12 -18.00
N LEU A 59 1.39 4.65 -18.20
CA LEU A 59 0.83 5.71 -17.37
C LEU A 59 0.61 5.22 -15.93
N LEU A 60 -0.05 4.08 -15.76
CA LEU A 60 -0.32 3.47 -14.45
C LEU A 60 0.97 3.03 -13.72
N GLU A 61 2.01 2.62 -14.44
CA GLU A 61 3.33 2.34 -13.85
C GLU A 61 4.02 3.59 -13.34
N LYS A 62 3.87 4.72 -14.03
CA LYS A 62 4.42 6.03 -13.60
C LYS A 62 3.56 6.73 -12.55
N ARG A 63 2.26 6.40 -12.50
CA ARG A 63 1.24 7.01 -11.64
C ARG A 63 0.43 5.92 -10.91
N PRO A 64 1.04 5.20 -9.94
CA PRO A 64 0.36 4.16 -9.18
C PRO A 64 -0.79 4.70 -8.31
N ASP A 65 -0.78 6.01 -8.03
CA ASP A 65 -1.87 6.76 -7.41
C ASP A 65 -3.18 6.72 -8.23
N MET A 66 -3.09 6.50 -9.54
CA MET A 66 -4.27 6.40 -10.42
C MET A 66 -4.95 5.02 -10.39
N LYS A 67 -4.50 4.06 -9.56
CA LYS A 67 -5.04 2.69 -9.58
C LYS A 67 -6.55 2.59 -9.37
N GLY A 68 -7.17 3.49 -8.60
CA GLY A 68 -8.63 3.54 -8.44
C GLY A 68 -9.39 3.78 -9.76
N LYS A 69 -8.76 4.34 -10.80
CA LYS A 69 -9.37 4.43 -12.14
C LYS A 69 -9.56 3.07 -12.80
N LEU A 70 -8.91 2.00 -12.31
CA LEU A 70 -9.15 0.63 -12.77
C LEU A 70 -10.52 0.10 -12.31
N HIS A 71 -11.19 0.71 -11.32
CA HIS A 71 -12.54 0.35 -10.89
C HIS A 71 -13.58 0.37 -12.04
N VAL A 72 -13.34 1.13 -13.11
CA VAL A 72 -14.17 1.10 -14.34
C VAL A 72 -14.19 -0.28 -15.02
N LEU A 73 -13.19 -1.12 -14.76
CA LEU A 73 -13.07 -2.49 -15.25
C LEU A 73 -13.76 -3.50 -14.34
N PHE A 74 -14.52 -3.07 -13.34
CA PHE A 74 -15.36 -3.96 -12.56
C PHE A 74 -16.33 -4.73 -13.46
N ASN A 75 -16.46 -6.02 -13.15
CA ASN A 75 -17.14 -7.03 -13.95
C ASN A 75 -16.54 -7.29 -15.35
N GLN A 76 -15.34 -6.81 -15.65
CA GLN A 76 -14.61 -7.11 -16.90
C GLN A 76 -13.50 -8.16 -16.67
N CYS A 77 -13.19 -8.93 -17.71
CA CYS A 77 -12.03 -9.82 -17.70
C CYS A 77 -10.76 -9.05 -18.07
N LEU A 78 -9.74 -9.08 -17.21
CA LEU A 78 -8.49 -8.35 -17.49
C LEU A 78 -7.59 -9.15 -18.46
N PRO A 79 -7.03 -8.53 -19.52
CA PRO A 79 -5.94 -9.12 -20.29
C PRO A 79 -4.71 -9.38 -19.41
N ALA A 80 -3.97 -10.47 -19.64
CA ALA A 80 -2.89 -10.90 -18.74
C ALA A 80 -1.84 -9.82 -18.38
N PRO A 81 -1.36 -8.95 -19.30
CA PRO A 81 -0.48 -7.84 -18.93
C PRO A 81 -1.14 -6.87 -17.93
N LEU A 82 -2.40 -6.51 -18.17
CA LEU A 82 -3.17 -5.60 -17.32
C LEU A 82 -3.51 -6.22 -15.98
N ARG A 83 -3.82 -7.51 -15.94
CA ARG A 83 -3.98 -8.28 -14.70
C ARG A 83 -2.74 -8.14 -13.81
N LYS A 84 -1.57 -8.49 -14.34
CA LYS A 84 -0.30 -8.41 -13.59
C LYS A 84 -0.02 -7.01 -13.06
N LEU A 85 -0.23 -5.96 -13.87
CA LEU A 85 -0.06 -4.58 -13.38
C LEU A 85 -1.09 -4.22 -12.30
N THR A 86 -2.37 -4.54 -12.53
CA THR A 86 -3.46 -4.26 -11.58
C THR A 86 -3.19 -4.92 -10.24
N TRP A 87 -2.80 -6.20 -10.25
CA TRP A 87 -2.51 -6.95 -9.03
C TRP A 87 -1.28 -6.40 -8.32
N ARG A 88 -0.19 -6.11 -9.06
CA ARG A 88 1.00 -5.45 -8.50
C ARG A 88 0.67 -4.10 -7.85
N LEU A 89 -0.23 -3.30 -8.41
CA LEU A 89 -0.64 -1.99 -7.85
C LEU A 89 -1.49 -2.10 -6.56
N HIS A 90 -2.17 -3.22 -6.35
CA HIS A 90 -2.98 -3.48 -5.16
C HIS A 90 -2.21 -4.27 -4.08
N LEU A 91 -1.24 -5.11 -4.49
CA LEU A 91 -0.50 -6.02 -3.62
C LEU A 91 0.97 -5.63 -3.41
N SER A 92 1.44 -4.48 -3.93
CA SER A 92 2.82 -4.00 -3.74
C SER A 92 3.14 -3.76 -2.26
N ASN A 93 4.29 -4.27 -1.83
CA ASN A 93 4.80 -4.19 -0.46
C ASN A 93 6.33 -4.24 -0.46
N THR A 94 6.94 -3.08 -0.71
CA THR A 94 8.39 -2.89 -0.73
C THR A 94 9.07 -3.41 0.54
N LYS A 95 8.39 -3.36 1.70
CA LYS A 95 8.94 -3.88 2.97
C LYS A 95 9.12 -5.40 2.92
N ALA A 96 8.06 -6.15 2.58
CA ALA A 96 8.12 -7.61 2.45
C ALA A 96 9.16 -8.04 1.40
N ARG A 97 9.23 -7.33 0.27
CA ARG A 97 10.26 -7.55 -0.76
C ARG A 97 11.69 -7.35 -0.25
N MET A 98 11.97 -6.25 0.45
CA MET A 98 13.31 -5.97 0.96
C MET A 98 13.72 -6.94 2.07
N GLU A 99 12.79 -7.35 2.93
CA GLU A 99 13.03 -8.39 3.94
C GLU A 99 13.36 -9.74 3.29
N TYR A 100 12.60 -10.14 2.25
CA TYR A 100 12.88 -11.36 1.49
C TYR A 100 14.27 -11.33 0.84
N LEU A 101 14.63 -10.25 0.13
CA LEU A 101 15.93 -10.12 -0.51
C LEU A 101 17.09 -10.14 0.51
N SER A 102 16.90 -9.57 1.70
CA SER A 102 17.84 -9.68 2.81
C SER A 102 17.98 -11.12 3.32
N HIS A 103 16.86 -11.83 3.48
CA HIS A 103 16.89 -13.24 3.90
C HIS A 103 17.50 -14.16 2.84
N VAL A 104 17.29 -13.88 1.55
CA VAL A 104 17.96 -14.60 0.45
C VAL A 104 19.48 -14.36 0.49
N SER A 105 19.94 -13.11 0.63
CA SER A 105 21.38 -12.81 0.66
C SER A 105 22.10 -13.43 1.86
N MET A 106 21.39 -13.65 2.98
CA MET A 106 21.92 -14.35 4.16
C MET A 106 21.76 -15.89 4.11
N ASN A 107 21.25 -16.47 3.00
CA ASN A 107 20.83 -17.88 2.92
C ASN A 107 19.83 -18.30 4.02
N LYS A 108 19.05 -17.35 4.52
CA LYS A 108 18.03 -17.53 5.55
C LYS A 108 16.60 -17.64 4.99
N ALA A 109 16.40 -17.63 3.68
CA ALA A 109 15.06 -17.69 3.09
C ALA A 109 14.37 -19.09 3.16
N THR A 110 15.11 -20.19 3.27
CA THR A 110 14.57 -21.56 3.16
C THR A 110 14.03 -22.13 4.48
N SER A 111 12.86 -22.78 4.42
CA SER A 111 12.23 -23.50 5.54
C SER A 111 12.98 -24.76 5.95
N VAL A 112 12.77 -25.20 7.20
CA VAL A 112 13.15 -26.55 7.67
C VAL A 112 12.30 -27.66 7.02
N LEU A 113 11.08 -27.35 6.55
CA LEU A 113 10.18 -28.27 5.85
C LEU A 113 10.23 -28.13 4.31
N ASP A 114 11.31 -27.57 3.74
CA ASP A 114 11.41 -27.29 2.29
C ASP A 114 11.16 -28.54 1.41
N ARG A 115 11.59 -29.72 1.87
CA ARG A 115 11.35 -31.01 1.20
C ARG A 115 9.85 -31.34 1.11
N ASP A 116 9.14 -31.21 2.22
CA ASP A 116 7.71 -31.56 2.27
C ASP A 116 6.88 -30.54 1.51
N ILE A 117 7.23 -29.24 1.64
CA ILE A 117 6.65 -28.17 0.82
C ILE A 117 6.88 -28.45 -0.67
N SER A 118 8.08 -28.90 -1.07
CA SER A 118 8.38 -29.28 -2.47
C SER A 118 7.49 -30.44 -2.96
N LEU A 119 7.31 -31.49 -2.14
CA LEU A 119 6.45 -32.62 -2.49
C LEU A 119 4.98 -32.21 -2.60
N GLN A 120 4.50 -31.33 -1.72
CA GLN A 120 3.14 -30.80 -1.80
C GLN A 120 2.95 -29.86 -3.01
N CYS A 121 3.94 -29.06 -3.38
CA CYS A 121 3.89 -28.26 -4.62
C CYS A 121 3.74 -29.16 -5.86
N LEU A 122 4.52 -30.24 -5.95
CA LEU A 122 4.36 -31.23 -7.04
C LEU A 122 2.98 -31.88 -7.02
N SER A 123 2.50 -32.29 -5.83
CA SER A 123 1.18 -32.89 -5.65
C SER A 123 0.06 -31.97 -6.15
N VAL A 124 0.03 -30.71 -5.70
CA VAL A 124 -0.99 -29.72 -6.08
C VAL A 124 -0.96 -29.42 -7.58
N LEU A 125 0.22 -29.19 -8.18
CA LEU A 125 0.33 -28.89 -9.62
C LEU A 125 0.03 -30.09 -10.53
N SER A 126 0.04 -31.32 -10.02
CA SER A 126 -0.16 -32.54 -10.81
C SER A 126 -1.50 -33.25 -10.60
N SER A 127 -2.14 -33.08 -9.43
CA SER A 127 -3.41 -33.74 -9.09
C SER A 127 -4.64 -32.86 -9.33
N GLU A 128 -4.51 -31.53 -9.24
CA GLU A 128 -5.66 -30.62 -9.36
C GLU A 128 -5.98 -30.30 -10.83
N ARG A 129 -7.21 -30.60 -11.26
CA ARG A 129 -7.69 -30.32 -12.63
C ARG A 129 -7.53 -28.85 -13.02
N THR A 130 -7.78 -27.95 -12.07
CA THR A 130 -7.62 -26.49 -12.23
C THR A 130 -6.20 -26.06 -12.61
N PHE A 131 -5.19 -26.83 -12.19
CA PHE A 131 -3.77 -26.48 -12.34
C PHE A 131 -3.04 -27.38 -13.34
N GLN A 132 -3.74 -28.27 -14.04
CA GLN A 132 -3.17 -29.35 -14.84
C GLN A 132 -2.22 -28.87 -15.94
N HIS A 133 -2.41 -27.67 -16.48
CA HIS A 133 -1.53 -27.04 -17.49
C HIS A 133 -0.18 -26.55 -16.91
N LEU A 134 -0.05 -26.46 -15.59
CA LEU A 134 1.20 -26.08 -14.90
C LEU A 134 2.05 -27.28 -14.48
N LYS A 135 1.54 -28.51 -14.59
CA LYS A 135 2.17 -29.75 -14.10
C LYS A 135 3.66 -29.88 -14.43
N ASP A 136 4.03 -29.64 -15.69
CA ASP A 136 5.40 -29.82 -16.19
C ASP A 136 6.20 -28.50 -16.25
N ASN A 137 5.63 -27.39 -15.74
CA ASN A 137 6.25 -26.07 -15.77
C ASN A 137 7.30 -25.91 -14.64
N LYS A 138 8.58 -26.06 -15.02
CA LYS A 138 9.73 -25.93 -14.10
C LYS A 138 9.85 -24.57 -13.42
N LEU A 139 9.42 -23.48 -14.07
CA LEU A 139 9.39 -22.15 -13.47
C LEU A 139 8.29 -22.07 -12.40
N ALA A 140 7.09 -22.57 -12.72
CA ALA A 140 5.96 -22.64 -11.80
C ALA A 140 6.33 -23.36 -10.50
N PHE A 141 6.80 -24.61 -10.62
CA PHE A 141 7.20 -25.43 -9.46
C PHE A 141 8.27 -24.75 -8.59
N ARG A 142 9.35 -24.23 -9.19
CA ARG A 142 10.46 -23.64 -8.42
C ARG A 142 10.05 -22.35 -7.72
N ALA A 143 9.30 -21.47 -8.39
CA ALA A 143 8.80 -20.25 -7.80
C ALA A 143 7.80 -20.54 -6.66
N MET A 144 6.86 -21.46 -6.88
CA MET A 144 5.87 -21.88 -5.88
C MET A 144 6.56 -22.39 -4.61
N ARG A 145 7.53 -23.30 -4.75
CA ARG A 145 8.34 -23.80 -3.63
C ARG A 145 9.06 -22.66 -2.90
N ASN A 146 9.78 -21.80 -3.63
CA ASN A 146 10.57 -20.72 -3.03
C ASN A 146 9.70 -19.78 -2.17
N VAL A 147 8.54 -19.38 -2.69
CA VAL A 147 7.59 -18.48 -2.01
C VAL A 147 7.01 -19.14 -0.76
N LEU A 148 6.53 -20.39 -0.85
CA LEU A 148 5.92 -21.09 0.27
C LEU A 148 6.93 -21.49 1.36
N SER A 149 8.15 -21.88 0.96
CA SER A 149 9.26 -22.14 1.88
C SER A 149 9.64 -20.89 2.66
N TYR A 150 9.71 -19.73 2.00
CA TYR A 150 9.93 -18.46 2.70
C TYR A 150 8.74 -18.09 3.60
N TYR A 151 7.50 -18.20 3.11
CA TYR A 151 6.30 -17.86 3.87
C TYR A 151 6.17 -18.66 5.18
N HIS A 152 6.36 -19.99 5.11
CA HIS A 152 6.36 -20.87 6.28
C HIS A 152 7.37 -20.40 7.34
N LYS A 153 8.59 -20.04 6.89
CA LYS A 153 9.66 -19.59 7.77
C LYS A 153 9.41 -18.20 8.36
N HIS A 154 9.00 -17.25 7.54
CA HIS A 154 8.69 -15.88 7.98
C HIS A 154 7.56 -15.87 9.00
N ARG A 155 6.52 -16.71 8.84
CA ARG A 155 5.45 -16.88 9.82
C ARG A 155 5.83 -17.73 11.05
N SER A 156 7.04 -18.32 11.09
CA SER A 156 7.51 -19.21 12.17
C SER A 156 6.50 -20.30 12.57
N LEU A 157 5.83 -20.90 11.58
CA LEU A 157 4.78 -21.88 11.85
C LEU A 157 5.37 -23.17 12.45
N PRO A 158 4.83 -23.69 13.57
CA PRO A 158 5.32 -24.93 14.19
C PRO A 158 4.83 -26.19 13.46
N ALA A 159 3.79 -26.06 12.63
CA ALA A 159 3.25 -27.09 11.78
C ALA A 159 3.40 -26.69 10.29
N GLY A 160 3.32 -27.67 9.40
CA GLY A 160 3.35 -27.42 7.96
C GLY A 160 2.18 -26.55 7.45
N LEU A 161 2.33 -26.04 6.23
CA LEU A 161 1.31 -25.22 5.57
C LEU A 161 0.03 -26.00 5.28
N CYS A 162 -1.11 -25.33 5.37
CA CYS A 162 -2.41 -25.93 5.03
C CYS A 162 -2.56 -26.06 3.50
N ARG A 163 -3.32 -27.06 3.01
CA ARG A 163 -3.54 -27.27 1.56
C ARG A 163 -4.01 -25.98 0.85
N THR A 164 -4.87 -25.22 1.51
CA THR A 164 -5.38 -23.90 1.08
C THR A 164 -4.27 -22.89 0.77
N ASP A 165 -3.19 -22.86 1.56
CA ASP A 165 -2.08 -21.91 1.35
C ASP A 165 -1.38 -22.17 0.01
N TYR A 166 -1.23 -23.44 -0.39
CA TYR A 166 -0.68 -23.81 -1.70
C TYR A 166 -1.60 -23.33 -2.84
N PHE A 167 -2.92 -23.46 -2.67
CA PHE A 167 -3.91 -23.12 -3.70
C PHE A 167 -3.98 -21.61 -3.93
N LEU A 168 -3.93 -20.81 -2.86
CA LEU A 168 -3.98 -19.35 -2.91
C LEU A 168 -2.76 -18.73 -3.64
N LEU A 169 -1.63 -19.43 -3.74
CA LEU A 169 -0.49 -18.94 -4.51
C LEU A 169 -0.64 -19.15 -6.03
N VAL A 170 -1.40 -20.14 -6.48
CA VAL A 170 -1.41 -20.53 -7.91
C VAL A 170 -1.98 -19.44 -8.84
N PRO A 171 -3.04 -18.67 -8.48
CA PRO A 171 -3.51 -17.56 -9.32
C PRO A 171 -2.47 -16.47 -9.52
N LEU A 172 -1.75 -16.06 -8.46
CA LEU A 172 -0.64 -15.10 -8.53
C LEU A 172 0.47 -15.64 -9.46
N LEU A 173 0.84 -16.91 -9.27
CA LEU A 173 1.83 -17.59 -10.10
C LEU A 173 1.44 -17.61 -11.58
N GLN A 174 0.16 -17.89 -11.89
CA GLN A 174 -0.37 -17.87 -13.25
C GLN A 174 -0.26 -16.47 -13.89
N ALA A 175 -0.70 -15.42 -13.19
CA ALA A 175 -0.66 -14.05 -13.70
C ALA A 175 0.77 -13.58 -14.05
N VAL A 176 1.78 -14.09 -13.34
CA VAL A 176 3.20 -13.85 -13.66
C VAL A 176 3.66 -14.70 -14.84
N ILE A 177 3.29 -15.99 -14.91
CA ILE A 177 3.65 -16.90 -16.00
C ILE A 177 3.10 -16.42 -17.36
N ASP A 178 1.84 -15.97 -17.41
CA ASP A 178 1.18 -15.48 -18.65
C ASP A 178 1.89 -14.28 -19.31
N THR A 179 2.81 -13.64 -18.61
CA THR A 179 3.57 -12.47 -19.06
C THR A 179 5.09 -12.69 -18.99
N SER A 180 5.55 -13.91 -18.72
CA SER A 180 6.97 -14.25 -18.57
C SER A 180 7.58 -14.60 -19.92
N THR A 181 8.73 -14.01 -20.24
CA THR A 181 9.57 -14.41 -21.38
C THR A 181 10.40 -15.65 -21.03
N PRO A 182 10.92 -16.43 -22.02
CA PRO A 182 11.82 -17.55 -21.76
C PRO A 182 13.11 -17.19 -21.00
N SER A 183 13.49 -15.91 -21.00
CA SER A 183 14.63 -15.34 -20.26
C SER A 183 14.32 -14.96 -18.80
N THR A 184 13.09 -15.13 -18.33
CA THR A 184 12.67 -14.72 -16.98
C THR A 184 13.35 -15.57 -15.90
N SER A 185 14.06 -14.95 -14.96
CA SER A 185 14.74 -15.68 -13.89
C SER A 185 13.77 -16.12 -12.78
N VAL A 186 13.99 -17.31 -12.23
CA VAL A 186 13.20 -17.86 -11.11
C VAL A 186 13.24 -16.92 -9.90
N ASP A 187 14.36 -16.27 -9.64
CA ASP A 187 14.54 -15.38 -8.48
C ASP A 187 13.75 -14.07 -8.63
N SER A 188 13.66 -13.52 -9.85
CA SER A 188 12.84 -12.33 -10.12
C SER A 188 11.35 -12.61 -9.92
N VAL A 189 10.88 -13.78 -10.38
CA VAL A 189 9.51 -14.26 -10.18
C VAL A 189 9.23 -14.55 -8.70
N SER A 190 10.17 -15.22 -8.01
CA SER A 190 10.04 -15.53 -6.58
C SER A 190 9.96 -14.25 -5.74
N THR A 191 10.79 -13.25 -6.06
CA THR A 191 10.79 -11.95 -5.34
C THR A 191 9.45 -11.23 -5.47
N LEU A 192 8.90 -11.15 -6.68
CA LEU A 192 7.61 -10.50 -6.94
C LEU A 192 6.45 -11.29 -6.31
N LEU A 193 6.45 -12.62 -6.42
CA LEU A 193 5.40 -13.45 -5.82
C LEU A 193 5.46 -13.46 -4.29
N VAL A 194 6.63 -13.36 -3.65
CA VAL A 194 6.72 -13.19 -2.19
C VAL A 194 6.08 -11.88 -1.74
N GLU A 195 6.34 -10.79 -2.46
CA GLU A 195 5.73 -9.47 -2.21
C GLU A 195 4.21 -9.53 -2.32
N GLU A 196 3.68 -10.06 -3.43
CA GLU A 196 2.24 -10.15 -3.68
C GLU A 196 1.54 -11.13 -2.74
N TYR A 197 2.13 -12.32 -2.50
CA TYR A 197 1.54 -13.37 -1.68
C TYR A 197 1.51 -13.02 -0.19
N ILE A 198 2.59 -12.46 0.39
CA ILE A 198 2.57 -12.05 1.80
C ILE A 198 1.49 -10.98 2.01
N THR A 199 1.42 -10.00 1.11
CA THR A 199 0.45 -8.90 1.18
C THR A 199 -0.99 -9.41 1.05
N PHE A 200 -1.26 -10.29 0.08
CA PHE A 200 -2.56 -10.96 -0.03
C PHE A 200 -2.93 -11.75 1.23
N MET A 201 -1.98 -12.49 1.80
CA MET A 201 -2.21 -13.33 3.00
C MET A 201 -2.40 -12.52 4.30
N GLU A 202 -2.02 -11.24 4.30
CA GLU A 202 -2.31 -10.27 5.36
C GLU A 202 -3.65 -9.56 5.16
N LEU A 203 -3.96 -9.17 3.93
CA LEU A 203 -5.22 -8.51 3.56
C LEU A 203 -6.43 -9.45 3.54
N ARG A 204 -6.25 -10.77 3.43
CA ARG A 204 -7.36 -11.73 3.35
C ARG A 204 -8.28 -11.67 4.60
N PRO A 205 -9.61 -11.65 4.43
CA PRO A 205 -10.59 -11.68 5.51
C PRO A 205 -10.37 -12.79 6.54
N SER A 206 -10.85 -12.56 7.76
CA SER A 206 -10.88 -13.54 8.87
C SER A 206 -11.49 -14.88 8.45
N TYR A 207 -12.62 -14.84 7.75
CA TYR A 207 -13.39 -16.02 7.35
C TYR A 207 -12.70 -16.95 6.33
N MET A 208 -11.59 -16.53 5.72
CA MET A 208 -10.74 -17.38 4.89
C MET A 208 -9.68 -18.16 5.68
N ARG A 209 -9.57 -17.93 7.00
CA ARG A 209 -8.56 -18.53 7.89
C ARG A 209 -9.14 -19.78 8.56
N LEU A 210 -8.27 -20.73 8.91
CA LEU A 210 -8.66 -22.08 9.38
C LEU A 210 -8.85 -22.20 10.92
N ALA A 211 -8.69 -21.12 11.67
CA ALA A 211 -9.03 -20.99 13.10
C ALA A 211 -9.31 -19.51 13.43
N SER A 212 -10.15 -19.12 14.40
CA SER A 212 -10.71 -19.90 15.53
C SER A 212 -12.23 -19.71 15.72
N THR A 213 -12.80 -20.45 16.67
CA THR A 213 -14.23 -20.77 16.88
C THR A 213 -15.21 -19.63 17.22
N GLU A 214 -14.81 -18.36 17.28
CA GLU A 214 -15.68 -17.27 17.76
C GLU A 214 -15.68 -15.99 16.89
N ASP A 215 -15.15 -16.02 15.67
CA ASP A 215 -15.22 -14.87 14.76
C ASP A 215 -16.64 -14.64 14.21
N SER A 216 -17.40 -13.77 14.89
CA SER A 216 -18.73 -13.29 14.49
C SER A 216 -18.77 -12.73 13.06
N THR A 217 -17.64 -12.17 12.60
CA THR A 217 -17.46 -11.70 11.22
C THR A 217 -17.54 -12.81 10.17
N GLY A 218 -17.21 -14.06 10.52
CA GLY A 218 -17.29 -15.19 9.61
C GLY A 218 -18.70 -15.72 9.40
N ARG A 219 -19.53 -15.74 10.45
CA ARG A 219 -20.97 -16.05 10.31
C ARG A 219 -21.68 -15.05 9.41
N ASN A 220 -21.42 -13.75 9.60
CA ASN A 220 -22.04 -12.66 8.84
C ASN A 220 -21.86 -12.82 7.30
N MET A 221 -20.73 -13.38 6.85
CA MET A 221 -20.50 -13.62 5.41
C MET A 221 -21.45 -14.69 4.84
N TYR A 222 -21.58 -15.84 5.50
CA TYR A 222 -22.51 -16.89 5.06
C TYR A 222 -23.98 -16.51 5.28
N GLU A 223 -24.26 -15.67 6.28
CA GLU A 223 -25.57 -15.03 6.49
C GLU A 223 -25.92 -14.05 5.35
N GLU A 224 -24.98 -13.23 4.85
CA GLU A 224 -25.19 -12.40 3.65
C GLU A 224 -25.44 -13.29 2.42
N VAL A 225 -24.65 -14.35 2.20
CA VAL A 225 -24.87 -15.28 1.07
C VAL A 225 -26.26 -15.93 1.15
N ALA A 226 -26.66 -16.46 2.31
CA ALA A 226 -27.98 -17.05 2.50
C ALA A 226 -29.11 -16.03 2.29
N SER A 227 -28.93 -14.79 2.74
CA SER A 227 -29.89 -13.70 2.53
C SER A 227 -30.03 -13.33 1.05
N LEU A 228 -28.92 -13.25 0.31
CA LEU A 228 -28.91 -12.99 -1.13
C LEU A 228 -29.58 -14.14 -1.91
N LEU A 229 -29.31 -15.40 -1.54
CA LEU A 229 -29.98 -16.56 -2.13
C LEU A 229 -31.49 -16.53 -1.86
N HIS A 230 -31.92 -16.28 -0.63
CA HIS A 230 -33.34 -16.22 -0.29
C HIS A 230 -34.09 -15.09 -1.03
N GLN A 231 -33.41 -13.99 -1.36
CA GLN A 231 -33.95 -12.88 -2.16
C GLN A 231 -34.03 -13.19 -3.66
N ILE A 232 -33.10 -14.01 -4.20
CA ILE A 232 -32.99 -14.27 -5.65
C ILE A 232 -33.68 -15.58 -6.06
N ASN A 233 -33.46 -16.67 -5.32
CA ASN A 233 -34.01 -18.00 -5.55
C ASN A 233 -34.26 -18.70 -4.21
N ARG A 234 -35.47 -18.47 -3.65
CA ARG A 234 -35.90 -19.01 -2.36
C ARG A 234 -35.95 -20.54 -2.34
N ASP A 235 -36.35 -21.17 -3.43
CA ASP A 235 -36.52 -22.62 -3.48
C ASP A 235 -35.17 -23.33 -3.43
N LEU A 236 -34.17 -22.84 -4.16
CA LEU A 236 -32.78 -23.33 -4.06
C LEU A 236 -32.22 -23.19 -2.63
N ALA A 237 -32.48 -22.06 -1.96
CA ALA A 237 -32.06 -21.84 -0.57
C ALA A 237 -32.70 -22.85 0.39
N ASN A 238 -33.99 -23.15 0.21
CA ASN A 238 -34.70 -24.17 0.99
C ASN A 238 -34.19 -25.59 0.69
N THR A 239 -33.85 -25.91 -0.58
CA THR A 239 -33.27 -27.20 -0.96
C THR A 239 -31.92 -27.45 -0.30
N ILE A 240 -31.02 -26.46 -0.34
CA ILE A 240 -29.72 -26.52 0.35
C ILE A 240 -29.91 -26.72 1.85
N GLN A 241 -30.84 -25.99 2.48
CA GLN A 241 -31.17 -26.20 3.89
C GLN A 241 -31.65 -27.64 4.15
N GLY A 242 -32.58 -28.15 3.33
CA GLY A 242 -33.14 -29.49 3.48
C GLY A 242 -32.09 -30.61 3.46
N ILE A 243 -31.11 -30.54 2.54
CA ILE A 243 -30.03 -31.52 2.43
C ILE A 243 -29.16 -31.52 3.71
N TYR A 244 -28.69 -30.35 4.15
CA TYR A 244 -27.78 -30.26 5.30
C TYR A 244 -28.49 -30.46 6.66
N THR A 245 -29.79 -30.16 6.78
CA THR A 245 -30.57 -30.44 8.00
C THR A 245 -30.83 -31.94 8.21
N GLN A 246 -31.00 -32.72 7.15
CA GLN A 246 -31.26 -34.18 7.27
C GLN A 246 -30.07 -34.97 7.83
N GLN A 247 -28.84 -34.49 7.62
CA GLN A 247 -27.62 -35.21 7.96
C GLN A 247 -27.01 -34.78 9.32
N ALA A 248 -27.48 -33.66 9.88
CA ALA A 248 -26.99 -33.10 11.14
C ALA A 248 -27.81 -33.59 12.35
N ASN A 249 -27.33 -34.63 13.06
CA ASN A 249 -27.87 -35.10 14.34
C ASN A 249 -27.83 -34.07 15.51
N LYS A 250 -27.45 -32.82 15.23
CA LYS A 250 -27.58 -31.65 16.11
C LYS A 250 -28.06 -30.51 15.23
N ALA A 251 -29.30 -30.07 15.41
CA ALA A 251 -29.92 -29.06 14.57
C ALA A 251 -29.19 -27.70 14.61
N PRO A 252 -28.99 -27.09 13.44
CA PRO A 252 -28.96 -25.65 13.27
C PRO A 252 -30.04 -25.28 12.23
N ASP A 253 -31.18 -24.76 12.68
CA ASP A 253 -32.41 -24.56 11.87
C ASP A 253 -32.32 -23.43 10.82
N SER A 254 -31.15 -23.16 10.26
CA SER A 254 -30.88 -21.95 9.47
C SER A 254 -30.15 -22.22 8.15
N VAL A 255 -30.69 -21.65 7.06
CA VAL A 255 -30.05 -21.62 5.72
C VAL A 255 -28.56 -21.20 5.77
N PRO A 256 -28.14 -20.18 6.56
CA PRO A 256 -26.72 -19.82 6.71
C PRO A 256 -25.80 -20.98 7.08
N THR A 257 -26.25 -21.95 7.88
CA THR A 257 -25.40 -23.09 8.28
C THR A 257 -25.19 -24.09 7.16
N GLY A 258 -26.22 -24.42 6.38
CA GLY A 258 -26.08 -25.25 5.18
C GLY A 258 -25.17 -24.58 4.14
N VAL A 259 -25.38 -23.28 3.90
CA VAL A 259 -24.52 -22.45 3.04
C VAL A 259 -23.08 -22.41 3.55
N GLN A 260 -22.86 -22.31 4.87
CA GLN A 260 -21.53 -22.37 5.47
C GLN A 260 -20.84 -23.71 5.21
N CYS A 261 -21.49 -24.83 5.52
CA CYS A 261 -20.92 -26.17 5.31
C CYS A 261 -20.55 -26.39 3.83
N MET A 262 -21.40 -25.95 2.92
CA MET A 262 -21.19 -26.07 1.47
C MET A 262 -20.06 -25.15 0.95
N MET A 263 -20.05 -23.88 1.34
CA MET A 263 -19.16 -22.86 0.75
C MET A 263 -17.84 -22.65 1.47
N GLN A 264 -17.68 -23.10 2.71
CA GLN A 264 -16.47 -22.86 3.48
C GLN A 264 -15.19 -23.36 2.78
N PRO A 265 -15.13 -24.58 2.19
CA PRO A 265 -13.94 -25.02 1.44
C PRO A 265 -13.66 -24.13 0.22
N VAL A 266 -14.71 -23.72 -0.49
CA VAL A 266 -14.63 -22.89 -1.70
C VAL A 266 -14.12 -21.48 -1.38
N VAL A 267 -14.66 -20.85 -0.34
CA VAL A 267 -14.30 -19.47 0.06
C VAL A 267 -12.90 -19.42 0.67
N GLN A 268 -12.53 -20.40 1.52
CA GLN A 268 -11.17 -20.48 2.08
C GLN A 268 -10.10 -20.55 0.98
N ALA A 269 -10.35 -21.32 -0.08
CA ALA A 269 -9.46 -21.41 -1.25
C ALA A 269 -9.62 -20.26 -2.27
N LEU A 270 -10.49 -19.28 -2.02
CA LEU A 270 -10.88 -18.24 -2.98
C LEU A 270 -11.20 -18.82 -4.37
N PHE A 271 -12.06 -19.84 -4.38
CA PHE A 271 -12.51 -20.63 -5.53
C PHE A 271 -11.42 -21.43 -6.27
N ALA A 272 -10.16 -21.37 -5.84
CA ALA A 272 -9.09 -22.16 -6.43
C ALA A 272 -9.35 -23.66 -6.22
N GLY A 273 -9.17 -24.46 -7.26
CA GLY A 273 -9.56 -25.89 -7.28
C GLY A 273 -11.02 -26.14 -7.71
N PHE A 274 -11.91 -25.16 -7.59
CA PHE A 274 -13.35 -25.28 -7.88
C PHE A 274 -13.78 -24.63 -9.19
N LEU A 275 -13.00 -23.69 -9.73
CA LEU A 275 -13.25 -23.03 -11.01
C LEU A 275 -12.10 -23.32 -11.99
N SER A 276 -12.39 -23.34 -13.29
CA SER A 276 -11.34 -23.36 -14.32
C SER A 276 -10.41 -22.14 -14.19
N MET A 277 -9.14 -22.27 -14.57
CA MET A 277 -8.13 -21.23 -14.35
C MET A 277 -8.53 -19.85 -14.91
N SER A 278 -9.18 -19.80 -16.07
CA SER A 278 -9.66 -18.53 -16.66
C SER A 278 -10.76 -17.86 -15.82
N THR A 279 -11.75 -18.62 -15.36
CA THR A 279 -12.83 -18.12 -14.49
C THR A 279 -12.31 -17.77 -13.09
N LEU A 280 -11.34 -18.55 -12.57
CA LEU A 280 -10.64 -18.28 -11.31
C LEU A 280 -9.89 -16.94 -11.36
N LEU A 281 -9.10 -16.70 -12.40
CA LEU A 281 -8.39 -15.42 -12.59
C LEU A 281 -9.36 -14.23 -12.67
N TYR A 282 -10.51 -14.38 -13.33
CA TYR A 282 -11.55 -13.35 -13.35
C TYR A 282 -12.16 -13.07 -11.96
N VAL A 283 -12.42 -14.11 -11.14
CA VAL A 283 -12.88 -13.94 -9.76
C VAL A 283 -11.84 -13.20 -8.92
N TRP A 284 -10.56 -13.54 -9.09
CA TRP A 284 -9.45 -12.85 -8.45
C TRP A 284 -9.30 -11.40 -8.93
N ASP A 285 -9.52 -11.11 -10.21
CA ASP A 285 -9.58 -9.72 -10.72
C ASP A 285 -10.64 -8.92 -9.98
N GLN A 286 -11.86 -9.45 -9.85
CA GLN A 286 -12.96 -8.74 -9.16
C GLN A 286 -12.69 -8.54 -7.67
N TYR A 287 -12.00 -9.47 -7.02
CA TYR A 287 -11.61 -9.34 -5.62
C TYR A 287 -10.50 -8.29 -5.43
N ILE A 288 -9.41 -8.41 -6.20
CA ILE A 288 -8.21 -7.57 -6.03
C ILE A 288 -8.46 -6.11 -6.38
N ILE A 289 -9.29 -5.83 -7.40
CA ILE A 289 -9.53 -4.46 -7.89
C ILE A 289 -10.25 -3.55 -6.89
N GLY A 290 -10.82 -4.12 -5.80
CA GLY A 290 -11.47 -3.36 -4.73
C GLY A 290 -10.83 -3.54 -3.36
N LEU A 291 -9.63 -4.12 -3.27
CA LEU A 291 -8.89 -4.27 -2.00
C LEU A 291 -8.53 -2.93 -1.35
N ASP A 292 -8.53 -1.83 -2.11
CA ASP A 292 -8.29 -0.47 -1.63
C ASP A 292 -9.54 0.20 -1.05
N GLN A 293 -10.74 -0.41 -1.19
CA GLN A 293 -12.02 0.14 -0.76
C GLN A 293 -12.61 -0.65 0.42
N PRO A 294 -12.53 -0.17 1.68
CA PRO A 294 -12.97 -0.93 2.86
C PRO A 294 -14.45 -1.33 2.89
N ALA A 295 -15.30 -0.62 2.14
CA ALA A 295 -16.73 -0.93 2.02
C ALA A 295 -17.04 -1.96 0.90
N TYR A 296 -16.04 -2.37 0.12
CA TYR A 296 -16.19 -3.33 -0.97
C TYR A 296 -15.94 -4.75 -0.48
N ASN A 297 -16.99 -5.57 -0.49
CA ASN A 297 -16.91 -7.01 -0.21
C ASN A 297 -17.71 -7.78 -1.28
N CYS A 298 -17.05 -8.19 -2.36
CA CYS A 298 -17.71 -8.91 -3.45
C CYS A 298 -17.88 -10.42 -3.19
N LEU A 299 -17.19 -11.00 -2.20
CA LEU A 299 -17.18 -12.46 -1.99
C LEU A 299 -18.56 -13.07 -1.66
N PRO A 300 -19.46 -12.43 -0.88
CA PRO A 300 -20.83 -12.91 -0.71
C PRO A 300 -21.60 -13.01 -2.03
N ALA A 301 -21.44 -12.00 -2.90
CA ALA A 301 -22.13 -11.95 -4.19
C ALA A 301 -21.56 -12.94 -5.21
N ILE A 302 -20.23 -13.13 -5.23
CA ILE A 302 -19.58 -14.16 -6.06
C ILE A 302 -19.96 -15.56 -5.58
N SER A 303 -20.04 -15.78 -4.26
CA SER A 303 -20.51 -17.04 -3.67
C SER A 303 -21.98 -17.34 -4.02
N ALA A 304 -22.86 -16.34 -3.88
CA ALA A 304 -24.25 -16.46 -4.32
C ALA A 304 -24.36 -16.73 -5.83
N ALA A 305 -23.54 -16.06 -6.65
CA ALA A 305 -23.51 -16.29 -8.09
C ALA A 305 -23.04 -17.71 -8.45
N PHE A 306 -22.00 -18.23 -7.80
CA PHE A 306 -21.53 -19.61 -7.99
C PHE A 306 -22.63 -20.63 -7.70
N ILE A 307 -23.36 -20.46 -6.59
CA ILE A 307 -24.48 -21.33 -6.20
C ILE A 307 -25.63 -21.24 -7.22
N LEU A 308 -26.02 -20.03 -7.64
CA LEU A 308 -27.07 -19.81 -8.64
C LEU A 308 -26.71 -20.42 -10.01
N LEU A 309 -25.44 -20.41 -10.39
CA LEU A 309 -24.97 -21.02 -11.64
C LEU A 309 -24.94 -22.56 -11.60
N LEU A 310 -24.91 -23.15 -10.39
CA LEU A 310 -24.98 -24.60 -10.18
C LEU A 310 -26.41 -25.08 -9.87
N GLN A 311 -27.42 -24.20 -9.84
CA GLN A 311 -28.77 -24.50 -9.34
C GLN A 311 -29.38 -25.78 -9.95
N ASP A 312 -29.23 -25.99 -11.25
CA ASP A 312 -29.90 -27.09 -11.98
C ASP A 312 -29.32 -28.46 -11.56
N HIS A 313 -28.06 -28.48 -11.10
CA HIS A 313 -27.39 -29.67 -10.57
C HIS A 313 -27.61 -29.82 -9.06
N LEU A 314 -27.61 -28.71 -8.31
CA LEU A 314 -27.82 -28.70 -6.86
C LEU A 314 -29.24 -29.13 -6.48
N VAL A 315 -30.26 -28.81 -7.28
CA VAL A 315 -31.64 -29.25 -7.06
C VAL A 315 -31.82 -30.76 -7.24
N ALA A 316 -30.93 -31.43 -7.98
CA ALA A 316 -30.93 -32.88 -8.15
C ALA A 316 -30.18 -33.64 -7.03
N CYS A 317 -29.42 -32.95 -6.19
CA CYS A 317 -28.65 -33.56 -5.09
C CYS A 317 -29.58 -34.02 -3.94
N GLN A 318 -29.23 -35.13 -3.29
CA GLN A 318 -29.98 -35.65 -2.13
C GLN A 318 -29.12 -35.72 -0.86
N THR A 319 -27.80 -35.87 -1.01
CA THR A 319 -26.83 -35.97 0.08
C THR A 319 -25.81 -34.82 0.02
N THR A 320 -25.07 -34.58 1.11
CA THR A 320 -23.97 -33.60 1.07
C THR A 320 -22.80 -34.06 0.20
N GLU A 321 -22.61 -35.37 0.02
CA GLU A 321 -21.57 -35.93 -0.85
C GLU A 321 -21.85 -35.62 -2.33
N ASP A 322 -23.12 -35.70 -2.76
CA ASP A 322 -23.56 -35.26 -4.10
C ASP A 322 -23.23 -33.78 -4.33
N VAL A 323 -23.53 -32.93 -3.34
CA VAL A 323 -23.29 -31.48 -3.39
C VAL A 323 -21.79 -31.19 -3.52
N GLU A 324 -20.94 -31.87 -2.74
CA GLU A 324 -19.48 -31.70 -2.84
C GLU A 324 -18.93 -32.10 -4.21
N GLU A 325 -19.39 -33.23 -4.79
CA GLU A 325 -18.92 -33.68 -6.10
C GLU A 325 -19.48 -32.80 -7.24
N VAL A 326 -20.72 -32.32 -7.15
CA VAL A 326 -21.27 -31.31 -8.09
C VAL A 326 -20.45 -30.03 -8.04
N ILE A 327 -20.12 -29.51 -6.86
CA ILE A 327 -19.30 -28.30 -6.70
C ILE A 327 -17.89 -28.50 -7.27
N ARG A 328 -17.29 -29.68 -7.05
CA ARG A 328 -15.94 -30.04 -7.53
C ARG A 328 -15.88 -30.28 -9.05
N THR A 329 -16.94 -30.83 -9.65
CA THR A 329 -16.97 -31.20 -11.07
C THR A 329 -17.60 -30.15 -11.95
N GLN A 330 -18.80 -29.67 -11.61
CA GLN A 330 -19.55 -28.70 -12.40
C GLN A 330 -19.04 -27.28 -12.20
N GLY A 331 -18.44 -26.96 -11.05
CA GLY A 331 -17.76 -25.66 -10.85
C GLY A 331 -16.69 -25.38 -11.92
N LEU A 332 -15.97 -26.42 -12.37
CA LEU A 332 -14.94 -26.31 -13.41
C LEU A 332 -15.51 -25.96 -14.80
N THR A 333 -16.80 -26.25 -15.06
CA THR A 333 -17.45 -25.95 -16.35
C THR A 333 -17.94 -24.50 -16.42
N LEU A 334 -18.00 -23.79 -15.29
CA LEU A 334 -18.49 -22.42 -15.23
C LEU A 334 -17.58 -21.44 -15.97
N SER A 335 -18.20 -20.65 -16.84
CA SER A 335 -17.56 -19.63 -17.66
C SER A 335 -17.59 -18.24 -17.04
N ILE A 336 -16.64 -17.39 -17.45
CA ILE A 336 -16.61 -15.97 -17.09
C ILE A 336 -17.92 -15.26 -17.46
N GLN A 337 -18.49 -15.54 -18.63
CA GLN A 337 -19.73 -14.90 -19.12
C GLN A 337 -20.93 -15.19 -18.20
N GLN A 338 -21.03 -16.42 -17.68
CA GLN A 338 -22.08 -16.79 -16.72
C GLN A 338 -22.00 -15.95 -15.44
N PHE A 339 -20.81 -15.81 -14.85
CA PHE A 339 -20.60 -14.91 -13.69
C PHE A 339 -20.90 -13.45 -14.03
N GLN A 340 -20.40 -12.96 -15.17
CA GLN A 340 -20.63 -11.59 -15.62
C GLN A 340 -22.12 -11.27 -15.77
N ASN A 341 -22.92 -12.22 -16.28
CA ASN A 341 -24.36 -12.07 -16.42
C ASN A 341 -25.08 -11.98 -15.06
N VAL A 342 -24.75 -12.88 -14.12
CA VAL A 342 -25.35 -12.85 -12.76
C VAL A 342 -24.96 -11.57 -12.01
N ILE A 343 -23.69 -11.16 -12.07
CA ILE A 343 -23.21 -9.92 -11.45
C ILE A 343 -23.87 -8.70 -12.09
N SER A 344 -23.96 -8.64 -13.43
CA SER A 344 -24.67 -7.56 -14.14
C SER A 344 -26.12 -7.44 -13.72
N ARG A 345 -26.81 -8.57 -13.53
CA ARG A 345 -28.25 -8.62 -13.23
C ARG A 345 -28.58 -8.27 -11.77
N HIS A 346 -27.78 -8.72 -10.80
CA HIS A 346 -28.14 -8.64 -9.38
C HIS A 346 -27.26 -7.70 -8.54
N PHE A 347 -26.01 -7.48 -8.96
CA PHE A 347 -24.98 -6.95 -8.04
C PHE A 347 -24.25 -5.71 -8.57
N PHE A 348 -24.26 -5.48 -9.88
CA PHE A 348 -23.39 -4.49 -10.53
C PHE A 348 -23.57 -3.07 -9.98
N THR A 349 -24.81 -2.59 -9.91
CA THR A 349 -25.10 -1.22 -9.43
C THR A 349 -24.63 -1.00 -7.98
N LYS A 350 -24.81 -2.00 -7.09
CA LYS A 350 -24.34 -1.94 -5.69
C LYS A 350 -22.82 -1.78 -5.66
N PHE A 351 -22.09 -2.69 -6.29
CA PHE A 351 -20.62 -2.73 -6.21
C PHE A 351 -19.93 -1.62 -7.01
N TYR A 352 -20.38 -1.33 -8.22
CA TYR A 352 -19.83 -0.24 -9.03
C TYR A 352 -19.99 1.11 -8.32
N SER A 353 -21.14 1.36 -7.69
CA SER A 353 -21.31 2.58 -6.88
C SER A 353 -20.44 2.60 -5.62
N ILE A 354 -20.08 1.45 -5.04
CA ILE A 354 -19.16 1.39 -3.89
C ILE A 354 -17.73 1.67 -4.31
N LEU A 355 -17.25 1.09 -5.42
CA LEU A 355 -15.91 1.32 -5.92
C LEU A 355 -15.72 2.78 -6.37
N CYS A 356 -16.65 3.30 -7.17
CA CYS A 356 -16.58 4.68 -7.66
C CYS A 356 -17.04 5.75 -6.65
N LYS A 357 -17.21 5.43 -5.35
CA LYS A 357 -17.61 6.42 -4.32
C LYS A 357 -16.58 7.55 -4.16
N ASP A 358 -15.30 7.29 -4.38
CA ASP A 358 -14.27 8.34 -4.34
C ASP A 358 -14.34 9.28 -5.56
N GLU A 359 -15.10 8.93 -6.62
CA GLU A 359 -15.47 9.92 -7.64
C GLU A 359 -16.63 10.83 -7.20
N HIS A 360 -17.33 10.45 -6.13
CA HIS A 360 -18.40 11.21 -5.48
C HIS A 360 -17.94 11.86 -4.16
N GLU A 361 -16.75 11.55 -3.65
CA GLU A 361 -16.01 12.54 -2.88
C GLU A 361 -15.91 13.80 -3.77
N PRO A 362 -16.37 14.96 -3.30
CA PRO A 362 -16.35 16.18 -4.08
C PRO A 362 -14.90 16.64 -4.22
N HIS A 363 -14.25 16.14 -5.27
CA HIS A 363 -12.99 16.57 -5.86
C HIS A 363 -12.79 18.07 -5.64
N PRO A 364 -11.57 18.55 -5.34
CA PRO A 364 -11.33 19.97 -5.16
C PRO A 364 -11.93 20.73 -6.35
N ILE A 365 -12.89 21.61 -6.06
CA ILE A 365 -13.76 22.23 -7.07
C ILE A 365 -12.96 23.31 -7.81
N HIS A 366 -12.03 22.85 -8.65
CA HIS A 366 -11.40 23.56 -9.76
C HIS A 366 -12.41 23.61 -10.92
N ASP A 367 -13.56 24.25 -10.67
CA ASP A 367 -14.60 24.49 -11.67
C ASP A 367 -14.17 25.63 -12.60
N PRO A 368 -14.31 25.43 -13.91
CA PRO A 368 -15.18 26.36 -14.64
C PRO A 368 -16.09 25.71 -15.70
N SER A 369 -16.02 24.39 -15.91
CA SER A 369 -17.01 23.69 -16.75
C SER A 369 -17.15 22.21 -16.41
N GLN A 370 -18.39 21.74 -16.32
CA GLN A 370 -18.76 20.33 -16.48
C GLN A 370 -18.60 19.91 -17.95
N ALA A 371 -17.39 19.99 -18.47
CA ALA A 371 -17.05 19.49 -19.80
C ALA A 371 -17.11 17.96 -19.74
N ILE A 372 -18.02 17.39 -20.52
CA ILE A 372 -18.19 15.95 -20.67
C ILE A 372 -16.91 15.41 -21.34
N PRO A 373 -16.10 14.54 -20.69
CA PRO A 373 -15.03 13.89 -21.41
C PRO A 373 -15.66 13.04 -22.53
N PRO A 374 -15.14 13.05 -23.77
CA PRO A 374 -15.81 12.41 -24.91
C PRO A 374 -16.09 10.91 -24.73
N TRP A 375 -15.40 10.28 -23.78
CA TRP A 375 -15.52 8.88 -23.37
C TRP A 375 -16.57 8.60 -22.29
N SER A 376 -17.33 9.61 -21.82
CA SER A 376 -18.34 9.45 -20.75
C SER A 376 -19.47 8.49 -21.08
N HIS A 377 -19.65 8.14 -22.36
CA HIS A 377 -20.60 7.13 -22.80
C HIS A 377 -20.24 5.71 -22.31
N LEU A 378 -18.98 5.49 -21.89
CA LEU A 378 -18.50 4.22 -21.33
C LEU A 378 -18.86 4.05 -19.84
N SER A 379 -19.17 5.12 -19.11
CA SER A 379 -19.58 5.07 -17.70
C SER A 379 -20.96 5.71 -17.51
N ARG A 380 -21.97 4.88 -17.16
CA ARG A 380 -23.35 5.34 -16.86
C ARG A 380 -23.44 6.04 -15.48
N ALA A 381 -22.58 7.00 -15.21
CA ALA A 381 -22.66 7.83 -14.01
C ALA A 381 -23.82 8.84 -14.15
N PRO A 382 -24.76 8.94 -13.19
CA PRO A 382 -25.76 9.99 -13.21
C PRO A 382 -25.11 11.37 -13.02
N LEU A 383 -25.55 12.34 -13.81
CA LEU A 383 -25.03 13.71 -13.82
C LEU A 383 -25.24 14.40 -12.47
N LEU A 384 -24.18 14.94 -11.87
CA LEU A 384 -24.29 15.70 -10.62
C LEU A 384 -25.03 17.03 -10.83
N PRO A 385 -26.06 17.35 -10.00
CA PRO A 385 -26.78 18.61 -10.08
C PRO A 385 -25.87 19.83 -9.90
N ARG A 386 -26.13 20.88 -10.70
CA ARG A 386 -25.38 22.14 -10.69
C ARG A 386 -25.54 22.89 -9.35
N THR A 387 -24.55 22.78 -8.47
CA THR A 387 -24.54 23.40 -7.13
C THR A 387 -24.32 24.92 -7.19
N ARG A 388 -24.99 25.70 -6.33
CA ARG A 388 -24.92 27.16 -6.39
C ARG A 388 -23.58 27.66 -5.81
N PRO A 389 -23.06 28.84 -6.22
CA PRO A 389 -21.80 29.37 -5.70
C PRO A 389 -21.79 29.67 -4.20
N GLN A 390 -22.96 29.82 -3.56
CA GLN A 390 -23.10 30.07 -2.12
C GLN A 390 -22.91 28.78 -1.32
N ASP A 391 -23.62 27.72 -1.69
CA ASP A 391 -23.45 26.35 -1.17
C ASP A 391 -21.97 25.91 -1.29
N ARG A 392 -21.31 26.26 -2.40
CA ARG A 392 -19.88 26.01 -2.64
C ARG A 392 -18.92 26.78 -1.74
N ARG A 393 -19.34 27.83 -1.03
CA ARG A 393 -18.52 28.53 -0.01
C ARG A 393 -18.72 27.89 1.36
N GLN A 394 -19.97 27.68 1.76
CA GLN A 394 -20.30 27.00 3.02
C GLN A 394 -19.66 25.61 3.10
N ALA A 395 -19.74 24.81 2.03
CA ALA A 395 -19.09 23.50 1.96
C ALA A 395 -17.55 23.53 1.97
N ARG A 396 -16.90 24.69 1.75
CA ARG A 396 -15.44 24.86 1.97
C ARG A 396 -15.15 25.21 3.41
N GLU A 397 -15.90 26.15 3.98
CA GLU A 397 -15.78 26.60 5.37
C GLU A 397 -16.02 25.43 6.34
N GLU A 398 -17.03 24.59 6.08
CA GLU A 398 -17.30 23.35 6.83
C GLU A 398 -16.15 22.32 6.70
N ARG A 399 -15.59 22.14 5.50
CA ARG A 399 -14.45 21.22 5.29
C ARG A 399 -13.18 21.69 5.97
N GLU A 400 -12.85 22.98 5.88
CA GLU A 400 -11.71 23.55 6.60
C GLU A 400 -11.90 23.40 8.11
N MET A 401 -13.12 23.61 8.63
CA MET A 401 -13.42 23.38 10.05
C MET A 401 -13.21 21.90 10.43
N LEU A 402 -13.79 20.95 9.68
CA LEU A 402 -13.66 19.52 9.93
C LEU A 402 -12.21 19.03 9.79
N GLN A 403 -11.46 19.55 8.82
CA GLN A 403 -10.05 19.20 8.62
C GLN A 403 -9.17 19.74 9.76
N ARG A 404 -9.42 20.97 10.23
CA ARG A 404 -8.76 21.53 11.42
C ARG A 404 -9.07 20.69 12.66
N GLN A 405 -10.33 20.33 12.90
CA GLN A 405 -10.74 19.45 14.01
C GLN A 405 -10.07 18.07 13.93
N ARG A 406 -9.98 17.44 12.74
CA ARG A 406 -9.27 16.16 12.56
C ARG A 406 -7.78 16.29 12.89
N ILE A 407 -7.11 17.32 12.38
CA ILE A 407 -5.68 17.57 12.65
C ILE A 407 -5.44 17.85 14.13
N GLU A 408 -6.32 18.61 14.78
CA GLU A 408 -6.21 18.95 16.20
C GLU A 408 -6.44 17.73 17.10
N LYS A 409 -7.46 16.92 16.80
CA LYS A 409 -7.68 15.63 17.47
C LYS A 409 -6.50 14.68 17.27
N GLN A 410 -5.96 14.59 16.06
CA GLN A 410 -4.80 13.75 15.78
C GLN A 410 -3.54 14.21 16.52
N LYS A 411 -3.34 15.53 16.68
CA LYS A 411 -2.27 16.11 17.53
C LYS A 411 -2.47 15.76 19.00
N GLN A 412 -3.70 15.83 19.52
CA GLN A 412 -4.02 15.44 20.90
C GLN A 412 -3.78 13.94 21.13
N GLU A 413 -4.25 13.08 20.23
CA GLU A 413 -4.02 11.64 20.29
C GLU A 413 -2.50 11.31 20.23
N GLN A 414 -1.73 12.01 19.41
CA GLN A 414 -0.27 11.89 19.36
C GLN A 414 0.45 12.42 20.61
N SER A 415 -0.06 13.47 21.28
CA SER A 415 0.51 13.92 22.57
C SER A 415 0.24 12.92 23.70
N VAL A 416 -0.97 12.35 23.74
CA VAL A 416 -1.33 11.32 24.74
C VAL A 416 -0.49 10.06 24.54
N ARG A 417 -0.32 9.58 23.30
CA ARG A 417 0.55 8.41 23.01
C ARG A 417 1.99 8.64 23.45
N ARG A 418 2.59 9.79 23.13
CA ARG A 418 3.97 10.11 23.56
C ARG A 418 4.12 10.16 25.08
N HIS A 419 3.15 10.74 25.80
CA HIS A 419 3.18 10.71 27.26
C HIS A 419 3.11 9.28 27.83
N LEU A 420 2.25 8.43 27.26
CA LEU A 420 2.11 7.04 27.69
C LEU A 420 3.37 6.21 27.40
N GLU A 421 4.00 6.42 26.24
CA GLU A 421 5.29 5.81 25.87
C GLU A 421 6.43 6.29 26.78
N GLU A 422 6.48 7.59 27.13
CA GLU A 422 7.45 8.13 28.09
C GLU A 422 7.25 7.57 29.52
N GLU A 423 6.01 7.43 29.98
CA GLU A 423 5.72 6.82 31.29
C GLU A 423 6.11 5.33 31.32
N GLN A 424 5.79 4.56 30.27
CA GLN A 424 6.21 3.17 30.15
C GLN A 424 7.73 3.05 30.17
N ARG A 425 8.45 3.88 29.40
CA ARG A 425 9.91 3.91 29.43
C ARG A 425 10.47 4.23 30.82
N ARG A 426 9.92 5.22 31.53
CA ARG A 426 10.35 5.52 32.91
C ARG A 426 10.11 4.34 33.87
N GLN A 427 9.01 3.61 33.71
CA GLN A 427 8.73 2.40 34.50
C GLN A 427 9.70 1.27 34.19
N GLU A 428 10.05 1.05 32.92
CA GLU A 428 11.05 0.07 32.48
C GLU A 428 12.46 0.41 32.96
N GLU A 429 12.89 1.67 32.79
CA GLU A 429 14.18 2.18 33.29
C GLU A 429 14.26 2.03 34.82
N SER A 430 13.20 2.38 35.56
CA SER A 430 13.09 2.20 37.02
C SER A 430 13.05 0.72 37.46
N ARG A 431 12.64 -0.20 36.59
CA ARG A 431 12.68 -1.65 36.85
C ARG A 431 14.08 -2.20 36.60
N LEU A 432 14.72 -1.80 35.50
CA LEU A 432 16.09 -2.19 35.16
C LEU A 432 17.09 -1.69 36.21
N GLN A 433 16.94 -0.45 36.68
CA GLN A 433 17.81 0.12 37.71
C GLN A 433 17.72 -0.64 39.04
N ARG A 434 16.51 -1.10 39.44
CA ARG A 434 16.36 -1.98 40.61
C ARG A 434 17.04 -3.34 40.43
N LEU A 435 16.91 -3.97 39.26
CA LEU A 435 17.60 -5.23 38.96
C LEU A 435 19.13 -5.05 38.96
N LEU A 436 19.64 -3.91 38.50
CA LEU A 436 21.07 -3.57 38.56
C LEU A 436 21.56 -3.32 39.99
N GLU A 437 20.75 -2.71 40.86
CA GLU A 437 21.08 -2.58 42.28
C GLU A 437 21.07 -3.93 43.01
N GLU A 438 20.07 -4.78 42.76
CA GLU A 438 20.00 -6.13 43.32
C GLU A 438 21.18 -6.99 42.89
N THR A 439 21.52 -7.02 41.58
CA THR A 439 22.69 -7.75 41.08
C THR A 439 24.01 -7.18 41.60
N LYS A 440 24.12 -5.87 41.79
CA LYS A 440 25.28 -5.26 42.46
C LYS A 440 25.39 -5.71 43.92
N ARG A 441 24.28 -5.74 44.67
CA ARG A 441 24.24 -6.18 46.08
C ARG A 441 24.62 -7.66 46.23
N THR A 442 24.11 -8.54 45.37
CA THR A 442 24.49 -9.96 45.39
C THR A 442 25.96 -10.16 45.04
N PHE A 443 26.49 -9.43 44.05
CA PHE A 443 27.91 -9.50 43.69
C PHE A 443 28.83 -8.98 44.82
N THR A 444 28.45 -7.90 45.51
CA THR A 444 29.22 -7.44 46.69
C THR A 444 29.18 -8.47 47.82
N ALA A 445 28.02 -9.07 48.12
CA ALA A 445 27.91 -10.10 49.15
C ALA A 445 28.75 -11.35 48.82
N GLN A 446 28.74 -11.81 47.56
CA GLN A 446 29.59 -12.91 47.10
C GLN A 446 31.08 -12.58 47.20
N ARG A 447 31.50 -11.37 46.81
CA ARG A 447 32.88 -10.90 46.95
C ARG A 447 33.30 -10.88 48.42
N ASP A 448 32.46 -10.36 49.30
CA ASP A 448 32.78 -10.20 50.72
C ASP A 448 32.86 -11.57 51.42
N GLN A 449 31.97 -12.52 51.07
CA GLN A 449 32.05 -13.91 51.47
C GLN A 449 33.35 -14.61 51.00
N LEU A 450 33.77 -14.37 49.75
CA LEU A 450 35.03 -14.92 49.22
C LEU A 450 36.25 -14.32 49.91
N LEU A 451 36.23 -13.02 50.23
CA LEU A 451 37.30 -12.36 50.99
C LEU A 451 37.39 -12.90 52.42
N GLU A 452 36.25 -13.16 53.07
CA GLU A 452 36.19 -13.78 54.40
C GLU A 452 36.77 -15.21 54.36
N GLN A 453 36.38 -16.03 53.38
CA GLN A 453 36.96 -17.36 53.16
C GLN A 453 38.48 -17.32 52.94
N LEU A 454 38.97 -16.40 52.11
CA LEU A 454 40.40 -16.25 51.81
C LEU A 454 41.17 -15.78 53.07
N SER A 455 40.56 -14.95 53.92
CA SER A 455 41.16 -14.57 55.21
C SER A 455 41.23 -15.73 56.20
N TRP A 456 40.19 -16.59 56.24
CA TRP A 456 40.19 -17.82 57.04
C TRP A 456 41.26 -18.81 56.56
N GLU A 457 41.40 -19.02 55.25
CA GLU A 457 42.45 -19.87 54.68
C GLU A 457 43.85 -19.32 55.00
N GLN A 458 44.09 -18.01 54.86
CA GLN A 458 45.36 -17.38 55.22
C GLN A 458 45.70 -17.57 56.69
N GLN A 459 44.73 -17.37 57.59
CA GLN A 459 44.95 -17.51 59.02
C GLN A 459 45.16 -18.97 59.44
N PHE A 460 44.40 -19.91 58.86
CA PHE A 460 44.60 -21.35 59.04
C PHE A 460 45.97 -21.81 58.53
N HIS A 461 46.40 -21.33 57.36
CA HIS A 461 47.74 -21.60 56.83
C HIS A 461 48.84 -21.01 57.72
N TYR A 462 48.67 -19.80 58.24
CA TYR A 462 49.62 -19.16 59.15
C TYR A 462 49.74 -19.93 60.48
N GLU A 463 48.62 -20.36 61.08
CA GLU A 463 48.63 -21.18 62.30
C GLU A 463 49.25 -22.56 62.06
N THR A 464 48.93 -23.20 60.93
CA THR A 464 49.52 -24.49 60.52
C THR A 464 51.03 -24.36 60.28
N GLN A 465 51.47 -23.30 59.60
CA GLN A 465 52.89 -23.03 59.36
C GLN A 465 53.62 -22.73 60.68
N LYS A 466 53.03 -21.93 61.58
CA LYS A 466 53.59 -21.66 62.90
C LYS A 466 53.74 -22.92 63.73
N ALA A 467 52.74 -23.81 63.73
CA ALA A 467 52.81 -25.10 64.41
C ALA A 467 53.90 -26.01 63.81
N ALA A 468 54.05 -26.02 62.48
CA ALA A 468 55.14 -26.73 61.80
C ALA A 468 56.52 -26.13 62.15
N ASP A 469 56.67 -24.80 62.20
CA ASP A 469 57.90 -24.12 62.60
C ASP A 469 58.25 -24.37 64.08
N GLU A 470 57.25 -24.48 64.97
CA GLU A 470 57.44 -24.87 66.37
C GLU A 470 57.88 -26.34 66.50
N GLN A 471 57.30 -27.25 65.71
CA GLN A 471 57.78 -28.63 65.61
C GLN A 471 59.20 -28.72 65.04
N ILE A 472 59.52 -27.94 64.00
CA ILE A 472 60.87 -27.86 63.43
C ILE A 472 61.87 -27.33 64.46
N LYS A 473 61.52 -26.29 65.24
CA LYS A 473 62.36 -25.79 66.34
C LYS A 473 62.56 -26.83 67.44
N GLY A 474 61.51 -27.56 67.81
CA GLY A 474 61.60 -28.68 68.75
C GLY A 474 62.55 -29.78 68.24
N LEU A 475 62.38 -30.23 67.00
CA LEU A 475 63.25 -31.21 66.36
C LEU A 475 64.69 -30.70 66.19
N GLN A 476 64.90 -29.42 65.88
CA GLN A 476 66.22 -28.80 65.81
C GLN A 476 66.90 -28.73 67.19
N ALA A 477 66.15 -28.47 68.27
CA ALA A 477 66.67 -28.51 69.63
C ALA A 477 67.00 -29.95 70.08
N GLU A 478 66.19 -30.94 69.69
CA GLU A 478 66.46 -32.37 69.93
C GLU A 478 67.71 -32.82 69.15
N ILE A 479 67.82 -32.47 67.86
CA ILE A 479 69.01 -32.70 67.03
C ILE A 479 70.23 -31.99 67.62
N GLY A 480 70.09 -30.76 68.13
CA GLY A 480 71.12 -30.02 68.84
C GLY A 480 71.63 -30.79 70.07
N ARG A 481 70.73 -31.21 70.96
CA ARG A 481 71.07 -32.04 72.12
C ARG A 481 71.73 -33.37 71.74
N LEU A 482 71.25 -34.03 70.68
CA LEU A 482 71.85 -35.28 70.18
C LEU A 482 73.24 -35.05 69.58
N LEU A 483 73.47 -33.93 68.90
CA LEU A 483 74.80 -33.53 68.38
C LEU A 483 75.75 -33.11 69.50
N GLU A 484 75.27 -32.46 70.57
CA GLU A 484 76.07 -32.11 71.75
C GLU A 484 76.40 -33.34 72.62
N GLN A 485 75.47 -34.29 72.77
CA GLN A 485 75.79 -35.61 73.34
C GLN A 485 76.81 -36.37 72.47
N ARG A 486 76.81 -36.18 71.15
CA ARG A 486 77.78 -36.83 70.25
C ARG A 486 79.14 -36.11 70.20
N ARG A 487 79.20 -34.80 70.47
CA ARG A 487 80.45 -34.00 70.45
C ARG A 487 81.37 -34.18 71.67
N LEU A 488 80.93 -34.91 72.69
CA LEU A 488 81.80 -35.34 73.81
C LEU A 488 82.48 -36.70 73.55
N SER A 489 82.45 -37.22 72.33
CA SER A 489 83.18 -38.44 71.95
C SER A 489 83.70 -38.41 70.50
N MET A 490 85.02 -38.58 70.38
CA MET A 490 85.83 -38.78 69.17
C MET A 490 86.12 -37.61 68.22
N ASP A 491 87.42 -37.37 68.07
CA ASP A 491 88.09 -36.71 66.95
C ASP A 491 88.13 -37.58 65.66
N THR A 492 88.62 -36.94 64.60
CA THR A 492 89.25 -37.48 63.37
C THR A 492 88.40 -37.66 62.10
N ASN A 493 88.86 -36.96 61.05
CA ASN A 493 88.77 -37.21 59.60
C ASN A 493 87.36 -37.19 58.94
N SER A 494 87.06 -36.60 57.76
CA SER A 494 87.67 -35.69 56.77
C SER A 494 87.17 -36.11 55.36
N ALA A 495 86.86 -35.12 54.50
CA ALA A 495 86.84 -35.13 53.01
C ALA A 495 85.50 -35.22 52.23
N GLY A 496 85.30 -34.24 51.31
CA GLY A 496 84.42 -34.25 50.11
C GLY A 496 82.90 -34.13 50.35
N SER A 497 82.12 -33.12 49.96
CA SER A 497 82.19 -32.01 48.96
C SER A 497 81.95 -32.36 47.48
N LEU A 498 80.99 -31.60 46.90
CA LEU A 498 80.61 -31.32 45.50
C LEU A 498 79.17 -31.78 45.11
N VAL A 499 78.29 -31.08 44.38
CA VAL A 499 77.98 -29.65 44.06
C VAL A 499 77.11 -29.63 42.77
N VAL A 500 75.86 -29.09 42.83
CA VAL A 500 75.15 -28.33 41.74
C VAL A 500 74.74 -29.14 40.47
N PRO A 501 73.84 -28.71 39.51
CA PRO A 501 73.14 -27.41 39.28
C PRO A 501 71.59 -27.39 39.07
N PRO A 502 70.99 -26.17 38.99
CA PRO A 502 69.64 -25.84 38.45
C PRO A 502 69.72 -25.40 36.94
N PRO A 503 68.69 -24.81 36.27
CA PRO A 503 68.18 -23.41 36.42
C PRO A 503 66.65 -23.28 36.11
N SER A 504 66.00 -22.13 35.84
CA SER A 504 65.91 -20.78 36.48
C SER A 504 64.61 -20.05 36.02
N LEU A 505 64.33 -18.85 36.56
CA LEU A 505 63.34 -17.84 36.11
C LEU A 505 63.89 -16.43 36.48
N HIS A 506 63.25 -15.33 36.05
CA HIS A 506 63.48 -13.88 36.35
C HIS A 506 64.13 -13.05 35.20
N SER A 507 63.91 -11.73 35.05
CA SER A 507 62.84 -10.77 35.48
C SER A 507 63.12 -9.37 34.87
N GLN A 508 62.24 -8.40 35.17
CA GLN A 508 62.53 -6.97 35.50
C GLN A 508 61.91 -5.86 34.62
N THR A 509 61.65 -4.73 35.28
CA THR A 509 60.84 -3.56 34.84
C THR A 509 61.68 -2.24 34.89
N PRO A 510 61.21 -0.99 35.19
CA PRO A 510 61.36 0.22 34.32
C PRO A 510 62.11 1.38 35.09
N PRO A 511 61.88 2.73 34.95
CA PRO A 511 61.10 3.57 33.99
C PRO A 511 61.68 4.98 33.57
N GLN A 512 61.05 5.66 32.59
CA GLN A 512 61.04 7.13 32.29
C GLN A 512 62.39 7.81 31.87
N THR A 513 62.51 9.00 31.25
CA THR A 513 61.59 10.05 30.68
C THR A 513 62.36 10.90 29.63
N GLY A 514 61.69 11.54 28.65
CA GLY A 514 62.33 12.60 27.84
C GLY A 514 61.55 13.07 26.60
N LYS A 515 61.30 14.39 26.49
CA LYS A 515 60.72 15.11 25.33
C LYS A 515 61.68 16.27 24.98
N PRO A 516 61.80 16.75 23.72
CA PRO A 516 60.75 17.61 23.15
C PRO A 516 60.54 17.57 21.62
N SER A 517 59.46 18.22 21.18
CA SER A 517 59.16 18.68 19.79
C SER A 517 59.92 20.01 19.49
N PRO A 518 59.86 20.70 18.31
CA PRO A 518 58.82 20.67 17.27
C PRO A 518 59.24 20.86 15.77
N SER A 519 58.29 20.67 14.85
CA SER A 519 58.08 21.52 13.65
C SER A 519 56.86 21.05 12.83
N SER A 520 56.38 21.90 11.93
CA SER A 520 55.17 21.79 11.10
C SER A 520 55.42 22.57 9.78
N PRO A 521 54.54 22.60 8.75
CA PRO A 521 54.01 21.49 7.94
C PRO A 521 54.11 21.76 6.40
N VAL A 522 53.46 20.91 5.56
CA VAL A 522 53.11 21.10 4.11
C VAL A 522 54.34 21.02 3.14
N PRO A 523 54.25 20.58 1.84
CA PRO A 523 53.05 20.49 1.01
C PRO A 523 52.77 19.22 0.16
N VAL A 524 51.56 19.27 -0.41
CA VAL A 524 50.86 18.34 -1.33
C VAL A 524 51.47 18.34 -2.74
N VAL A 525 51.45 17.17 -3.42
CA VAL A 525 51.43 17.07 -4.89
C VAL A 525 50.39 16.03 -5.34
N LEU A 526 49.61 16.36 -6.37
CA LEU A 526 48.56 15.52 -6.97
C LEU A 526 49.12 14.57 -8.06
N GLY A 527 48.33 13.55 -8.46
CA GLY A 527 48.50 12.94 -9.79
C GLY A 527 47.83 11.59 -10.02
N GLY A 528 46.50 11.51 -10.12
CA GLY A 528 45.79 10.27 -10.46
C GLY A 528 44.38 10.53 -10.98
N THR A 529 44.23 10.75 -12.28
CA THR A 529 43.01 11.25 -12.92
C THR A 529 41.99 10.15 -13.25
N LEU A 530 40.79 10.23 -12.64
CA LEU A 530 39.58 9.61 -13.18
C LEU A 530 38.75 10.68 -13.89
N ARG A 531 38.62 10.55 -15.22
CA ARG A 531 37.79 11.44 -16.04
C ARG A 531 36.31 11.18 -15.80
N THR A 532 35.65 12.06 -15.04
CA THR A 532 34.21 12.27 -15.19
C THR A 532 33.95 12.89 -16.56
N ARG A 533 33.10 12.23 -17.36
CA ARG A 533 32.69 12.72 -18.67
C ARG A 533 31.44 13.58 -18.47
N GLU A 534 31.61 14.90 -18.40
CA GLU A 534 30.48 15.83 -18.46
C GLU A 534 29.72 15.61 -19.76
N VAL A 535 28.42 15.34 -19.64
CA VAL A 535 27.48 15.37 -20.77
C VAL A 535 26.63 16.61 -20.58
N SER A 536 26.91 17.64 -21.38
CA SER A 536 26.03 18.80 -21.51
C SER A 536 24.69 18.34 -22.07
N GLY A 537 23.64 18.42 -21.24
CA GLY A 537 22.28 18.08 -21.62
C GLY A 537 21.32 18.52 -20.52
N LYS A 538 20.28 19.28 -20.90
CA LYS A 538 19.21 19.68 -19.99
C LYS A 538 18.59 18.42 -19.38
N THR A 539 18.65 18.29 -18.05
CA THR A 539 17.96 17.20 -17.33
C THR A 539 16.45 17.36 -17.51
N ALA A 540 15.70 16.25 -17.41
CA ALA A 540 14.24 16.27 -17.56
C ALA A 540 13.57 17.27 -16.59
N GLU A 541 14.14 17.47 -15.40
CA GLU A 541 13.71 18.49 -14.44
C GLU A 541 13.92 19.93 -14.93
N SER A 542 15.05 20.24 -15.59
CA SER A 542 15.23 21.58 -16.17
C SER A 542 14.28 21.84 -17.34
N VAL A 543 13.95 20.81 -18.13
CA VAL A 543 12.96 20.91 -19.23
C VAL A 543 11.54 21.09 -18.69
N THR A 544 11.14 20.40 -17.61
CA THR A 544 9.82 20.61 -16.99
C THR A 544 9.72 21.93 -16.23
N LEU A 545 10.81 22.41 -15.61
CA LEU A 545 10.84 23.73 -14.97
C LEU A 545 10.81 24.88 -16.00
N ASP A 546 11.50 24.75 -17.13
CA ASP A 546 11.40 25.69 -18.25
C ASP A 546 9.98 25.68 -18.83
N LEU A 547 9.39 24.50 -19.07
CA LEU A 547 8.02 24.38 -19.59
C LEU A 547 6.96 24.96 -18.62
N LEU A 548 7.10 24.71 -17.31
CA LEU A 548 6.22 25.30 -16.30
C LEU A 548 6.34 26.84 -16.27
N ARG A 549 7.56 27.36 -16.43
CA ARG A 549 7.81 28.81 -16.51
C ARG A 549 7.15 29.43 -17.74
N GLU A 550 7.31 28.82 -18.91
CA GLU A 550 6.67 29.25 -20.16
C GLU A 550 5.13 29.20 -20.08
N ILE A 551 4.57 28.15 -19.47
CA ILE A 551 3.12 28.06 -19.23
C ILE A 551 2.64 29.15 -18.27
N MET A 552 3.37 29.43 -17.19
CA MET A 552 3.03 30.50 -16.24
C MET A 552 3.14 31.89 -16.87
N GLN A 553 4.18 32.14 -17.67
CA GLN A 553 4.37 33.41 -18.39
C GLN A 553 3.33 33.60 -19.49
N SER A 554 2.96 32.53 -20.21
CA SER A 554 1.86 32.56 -21.18
C SER A 554 0.52 32.83 -20.52
N ALA A 555 0.25 32.22 -19.36
CA ALA A 555 -0.98 32.46 -18.59
C ALA A 555 -1.05 33.88 -18.03
N ASP A 556 0.06 34.41 -17.49
CA ASP A 556 0.13 35.80 -17.02
C ASP A 556 -0.06 36.79 -18.19
N SER A 557 0.59 36.52 -19.33
CA SER A 557 0.45 37.28 -20.56
C SER A 557 -0.97 37.29 -21.14
N MET A 558 -1.71 36.17 -21.03
CA MET A 558 -3.11 36.08 -21.46
C MET A 558 -4.07 36.81 -20.52
N VAL A 559 -3.78 36.85 -19.22
CA VAL A 559 -4.67 37.45 -18.21
C VAL A 559 -4.40 38.94 -18.01
N ASN A 560 -3.14 39.36 -18.09
CA ASN A 560 -2.68 40.72 -17.78
C ASN A 560 -2.16 41.49 -19.01
N GLY A 561 -2.14 40.89 -20.21
CA GLY A 561 -1.55 41.49 -21.41
C GLY A 561 -0.06 41.19 -21.54
N LYS A 562 0.50 41.39 -22.75
CA LYS A 562 1.93 41.20 -23.07
C LYS A 562 2.81 42.36 -22.64
N SER A 563 2.22 43.51 -22.32
CA SER A 563 2.93 44.71 -21.87
C SER A 563 2.18 45.39 -20.72
N ASP A 564 2.90 46.15 -19.90
CA ASP A 564 2.30 46.93 -18.81
C ASP A 564 1.28 47.95 -19.32
N ALA A 565 1.43 48.45 -20.56
CA ALA A 565 0.46 49.33 -21.20
C ALA A 565 -0.87 48.61 -21.52
N GLU A 566 -0.82 47.37 -21.99
CA GLU A 566 -2.02 46.53 -22.14
C GLU A 566 -2.65 46.21 -20.78
N ARG A 567 -1.82 45.93 -19.76
CA ARG A 567 -2.25 45.67 -18.39
C ARG A 567 -3.03 46.84 -17.80
N ASP A 568 -2.52 48.05 -17.96
CA ASP A 568 -3.17 49.26 -17.46
C ASP A 568 -4.42 49.64 -18.26
N SER A 569 -4.44 49.38 -19.57
CA SER A 569 -5.65 49.50 -20.40
C SER A 569 -6.74 48.52 -19.93
N LEU A 570 -6.40 47.25 -19.72
CA LEU A 570 -7.32 46.21 -19.28
C LEU A 570 -7.83 46.46 -17.85
N ASN A 571 -6.96 46.94 -16.95
CA ASN A 571 -7.32 47.39 -15.61
C ASN A 571 -8.28 48.58 -15.64
N THR A 572 -8.09 49.52 -16.56
CA THR A 572 -8.95 50.70 -16.72
C THR A 572 -10.32 50.30 -17.25
N MET A 573 -10.38 49.50 -18.33
CA MET A 573 -11.63 48.95 -18.85
C MET A 573 -12.37 48.10 -17.79
N THR A 574 -11.65 47.34 -16.96
CA THR A 574 -12.24 46.58 -15.85
C THR A 574 -12.83 47.49 -14.77
N ARG A 575 -12.16 48.60 -14.42
CA ARG A 575 -12.70 49.60 -13.48
C ARG A 575 -13.96 50.27 -14.04
N ASP A 576 -13.96 50.63 -15.32
CA ASP A 576 -15.11 51.26 -15.98
C ASP A 576 -16.31 50.30 -16.08
N HIS A 577 -16.07 49.03 -16.42
CA HIS A 577 -17.09 47.99 -16.40
C HIS A 577 -17.64 47.75 -14.98
N LEU A 578 -16.81 47.74 -13.94
CA LEU A 578 -17.27 47.61 -12.55
C LEU A 578 -18.08 48.83 -12.10
N HIS A 579 -17.68 50.05 -12.47
CA HIS A 579 -18.40 51.27 -12.13
C HIS A 579 -19.75 51.36 -12.86
N THR A 580 -19.77 50.92 -14.12
CA THR A 580 -20.96 50.85 -14.96
C THR A 580 -21.91 49.75 -14.45
N TYR A 581 -21.38 48.60 -14.03
CA TYR A 581 -22.17 47.53 -13.41
C TYR A 581 -22.80 47.96 -12.06
N ARG A 582 -22.07 48.68 -11.20
CA ARG A 582 -22.63 49.23 -9.95
C ARG A 582 -23.81 50.17 -10.20
N ARG A 583 -23.77 50.94 -11.30
CA ARG A 583 -24.89 51.81 -11.71
C ARG A 583 -26.13 51.00 -12.13
N ASP A 584 -25.97 49.85 -12.79
CA ASP A 584 -27.10 48.96 -13.10
C ASP A 584 -27.73 48.36 -11.85
N VAL A 585 -26.91 47.93 -10.88
CA VAL A 585 -27.40 47.40 -9.61
C VAL A 585 -28.25 48.45 -8.89
N ARG A 586 -27.71 49.66 -8.73
CA ARG A 586 -28.43 50.81 -8.15
C ARG A 586 -29.75 51.11 -8.89
N ASN A 587 -29.73 51.13 -10.22
CA ASN A 587 -30.93 51.36 -11.02
C ASN A 587 -31.97 50.25 -10.85
N ALA A 588 -31.53 48.99 -10.78
CA ALA A 588 -32.41 47.82 -10.58
C ALA A 588 -32.95 47.73 -9.15
N GLU A 589 -32.18 48.17 -8.14
CA GLU A 589 -32.63 48.33 -6.75
C GLU A 589 -33.74 49.39 -6.69
N ILE A 590 -33.52 50.57 -7.27
CA ILE A 590 -34.54 51.63 -7.36
C ILE A 590 -35.78 51.15 -8.15
N GLU A 591 -35.63 50.38 -9.23
CA GLU A 591 -36.77 49.81 -9.96
C GLU A 591 -37.56 48.77 -9.13
N THR A 592 -36.86 47.94 -8.34
CA THR A 592 -37.48 46.81 -7.61
C THR A 592 -38.07 47.24 -6.26
N PHE A 593 -37.49 48.24 -5.60
CA PHE A 593 -37.82 48.65 -4.23
C PHE A 593 -38.24 50.14 -4.11
N GLY A 594 -38.13 50.94 -5.17
CA GLY A 594 -38.40 52.39 -5.16
C GLY A 594 -37.27 53.25 -4.59
N HIS A 595 -36.26 52.64 -3.96
CA HIS A 595 -35.07 53.29 -3.41
C HIS A 595 -33.85 52.36 -3.44
N GLU A 596 -32.67 52.89 -3.14
CA GLU A 596 -31.49 52.06 -2.89
C GLU A 596 -31.67 51.31 -1.56
N ILE A 597 -31.61 49.98 -1.59
CA ILE A 597 -31.86 49.13 -0.43
C ILE A 597 -30.55 48.78 0.30
N THR A 598 -30.54 48.93 1.62
CA THR A 598 -29.37 48.65 2.44
C THR A 598 -29.27 47.17 2.81
N SER A 599 -28.05 46.69 3.06
CA SER A 599 -27.80 45.29 3.46
C SER A 599 -28.55 44.84 4.73
N ARG A 600 -28.98 45.78 5.58
CA ARG A 600 -29.78 45.51 6.79
C ARG A 600 -31.26 45.32 6.45
N GLU A 601 -31.80 46.10 5.52
CA GLU A 601 -33.18 45.94 5.05
C GLU A 601 -33.38 44.60 4.34
N ILE A 602 -32.44 44.18 3.49
CA ILE A 602 -32.46 42.85 2.84
C ILE A 602 -32.47 41.70 3.85
N GLN A 603 -31.89 41.87 5.04
CA GLN A 603 -31.91 40.85 6.10
C GLN A 603 -33.27 40.77 6.81
N ASN A 604 -33.99 41.87 6.91
CA ASN A 604 -35.27 41.96 7.62
C ASN A 604 -36.49 41.54 6.78
N ILE A 605 -36.35 41.31 5.47
CA ILE A 605 -37.44 40.78 4.62
C ILE A 605 -37.64 39.29 4.91
N PRO A 606 -38.84 38.85 5.34
CA PRO A 606 -39.12 37.42 5.55
C PRO A 606 -39.22 36.65 4.22
N GLU A 607 -38.88 35.36 4.25
CA GLU A 607 -39.24 34.42 3.19
C GLU A 607 -40.74 34.07 3.27
N PRO A 608 -41.45 33.90 2.14
CA PRO A 608 -40.97 33.74 0.76
C PRO A 608 -40.84 35.06 -0.04
N THR A 609 -41.15 36.22 0.56
CA THR A 609 -41.18 37.49 -0.17
C THR A 609 -39.78 37.90 -0.65
N LYS A 610 -38.76 37.61 0.15
CA LYS A 610 -37.34 37.87 -0.16
C LYS A 610 -36.83 37.10 -1.37
N THR A 611 -37.18 35.82 -1.55
CA THR A 611 -36.79 35.05 -2.73
C THR A 611 -37.41 35.57 -4.02
N GLU A 612 -38.68 36.00 -4.01
CA GLU A 612 -39.33 36.62 -5.18
C GLU A 612 -38.75 38.02 -5.50
N LEU A 613 -38.47 38.85 -4.49
CA LEU A 613 -37.84 40.16 -4.69
C LEU A 613 -36.41 40.04 -5.25
N ASN A 614 -35.61 39.09 -4.76
CA ASN A 614 -34.28 38.78 -5.32
C ASN A 614 -34.35 38.31 -6.79
N LYS A 615 -35.40 37.57 -7.15
CA LYS A 615 -35.64 37.12 -8.53
C LYS A 615 -35.98 38.30 -9.45
N ARG A 616 -36.83 39.23 -9.00
CA ARG A 616 -37.15 40.48 -9.73
C ARG A 616 -35.91 41.35 -9.92
N LEU A 617 -35.15 41.59 -8.85
CA LEU A 617 -33.90 42.34 -8.91
C LEU A 617 -32.91 41.73 -9.92
N SER A 618 -32.75 40.41 -9.91
CA SER A 618 -31.88 39.69 -10.85
C SER A 618 -32.32 39.85 -12.32
N VAL A 619 -33.63 39.89 -12.58
CA VAL A 619 -34.20 40.13 -13.91
C VAL A 619 -34.00 41.60 -14.35
N ALA A 620 -34.21 42.56 -13.44
CA ALA A 620 -33.98 43.99 -13.72
C ALA A 620 -32.51 44.29 -14.03
N ILE A 621 -31.57 43.76 -13.23
CA ILE A 621 -30.11 43.86 -13.52
C ILE A 621 -29.81 43.27 -14.89
N ARG A 622 -30.32 42.07 -15.20
CA ARG A 622 -30.07 41.42 -16.50
C ARG A 622 -30.59 42.29 -17.65
N ARG A 623 -31.82 42.81 -17.54
CA ARG A 623 -32.44 43.70 -18.55
C ARG A 623 -31.62 44.98 -18.76
N GLY A 624 -31.08 45.58 -17.69
CA GLY A 624 -30.16 46.71 -17.75
C GLY A 624 -28.88 46.37 -18.52
N THR A 625 -28.24 45.25 -18.18
CA THR A 625 -27.01 44.81 -18.86
C THR A 625 -27.24 44.50 -20.35
N GLU A 626 -28.34 43.82 -20.70
CA GLU A 626 -28.70 43.49 -22.08
C GLU A 626 -29.05 44.75 -22.90
N ALA A 627 -29.78 45.70 -22.31
CA ALA A 627 -30.14 46.96 -22.97
C ALA A 627 -28.89 47.79 -23.30
N ARG A 628 -27.92 47.87 -22.38
CA ARG A 628 -26.64 48.54 -22.65
C ARG A 628 -25.78 47.81 -23.67
N TYR A 629 -25.71 46.48 -23.62
CA TYR A 629 -24.94 45.70 -24.58
C TYR A 629 -25.48 45.91 -26.00
N LYS A 630 -26.81 45.91 -26.16
CA LYS A 630 -27.49 46.30 -27.41
C LYS A 630 -27.17 47.74 -27.81
N ALA A 631 -27.24 48.70 -26.88
CA ALA A 631 -26.93 50.11 -27.16
C ALA A 631 -25.47 50.32 -27.62
N GLN A 632 -24.51 49.65 -26.98
CA GLN A 632 -23.10 49.65 -27.38
C GLN A 632 -22.88 49.05 -28.76
N PHE A 633 -23.63 48.01 -29.11
CA PHE A 633 -23.63 47.40 -30.45
C PHE A 633 -24.17 48.35 -31.52
N THR A 634 -25.29 49.03 -31.26
CA THR A 634 -25.85 50.05 -32.18
C THR A 634 -24.98 51.32 -32.31
N SER A 635 -24.16 51.63 -31.30
CA SER A 635 -23.24 52.78 -31.32
C SER A 635 -21.87 52.48 -31.94
N GLY A 636 -21.69 51.31 -32.59
CA GLY A 636 -20.55 51.01 -33.47
C GLY A 636 -19.16 50.95 -32.81
N ARG A 637 -19.08 50.85 -31.48
CA ARG A 637 -17.85 51.12 -30.71
C ARG A 637 -16.95 49.91 -30.45
N LEU A 638 -16.99 48.90 -31.33
CA LEU A 638 -16.33 47.60 -31.14
C LEU A 638 -15.62 47.06 -32.40
N LEU A 639 -15.33 47.93 -33.38
CA LEU A 639 -14.68 47.56 -34.65
C LEU A 639 -13.22 48.02 -34.80
N GLU A 640 -12.61 48.50 -33.72
CA GLU A 640 -11.16 48.65 -33.59
C GLU A 640 -10.66 47.77 -32.45
N VAL A 641 -10.23 46.54 -32.77
CA VAL A 641 -9.19 45.76 -32.08
C VAL A 641 -9.01 44.41 -32.80
N VAL A 642 -7.74 44.07 -33.11
CA VAL A 642 -7.25 42.86 -33.81
C VAL A 642 -7.59 42.71 -35.31
N THR A 643 -6.99 43.56 -36.15
CA THR A 643 -6.48 43.08 -37.45
C THR A 643 -5.21 42.26 -37.21
N TYR A 644 -5.29 40.92 -37.34
CA TYR A 644 -4.10 40.06 -37.37
C TYR A 644 -3.31 40.34 -38.66
N ALA A 645 -2.15 40.97 -38.53
CA ALA A 645 -1.15 41.09 -39.59
C ALA A 645 0.21 40.71 -39.01
N GLY A 646 0.86 39.67 -39.57
CA GLY A 646 2.15 39.19 -39.08
C GLY A 646 2.37 37.68 -39.16
N THR A 647 2.34 37.11 -40.36
CA THR A 647 3.42 36.23 -40.82
C THR A 647 4.38 37.07 -41.65
N PRO A 648 5.67 36.70 -41.81
CA PRO A 648 6.34 35.47 -41.40
C PRO A 648 6.99 35.51 -40.00
#